data_AF-A0A2E6CIP3-F1
#
_entry.id   AF-A0A2E6CIP3-F1
#
_cell.length_a   1.000
_cell.length_b   1.000
_cell.length_c   1.000
_cell.angle_alpha   90.00
_cell.angle_beta   90.00
_cell.angle_gamma   90.00
#
_symmetry.space_group_name_H-M   'P 1'
#
loop_
_entity.id
_entity.type
_entity.pdbx_description
1 polymer ?
#
loop_
_entity_poly.entity_id
_entity_poly.type
_entity_poly.pdbx_seq_one_letter_code
_entity_poly.pdbx_strand_id
1 'polypeptide(L)'
;MKDYAIPISLVGAALIIVGGLAYLISPDTGSTGLVNAAVGLLLVVSAGFINADLFKQYGRWLNAFWGGIMVFGIVAMINFLSNRYAERLDLTEGQLHSLSDLTIETLQNLDHDVEALAFMEGGENADLELLLAEFSNRGSRFTFEMIDPDRDPMRTEENGIKRYNTLLIKSGDKQQQITELEEREITNALLKVIRERQDKVYLSVGHGERDPSSGPGGLGMLKERLQEIDYAIDDSLFLARTARVPSDCAVLVIAGPRTPFLPTEVATLRAYLQEGGSVLALLDPLSESGLEDLLLEWGVSLGDDFVIDTSGIGSLFGLDFTTPVSVSYGKHPITRKHQGVMTFYQLSRSVVFDAESTGVGFEGEALALTSEAGWAEKDLRVLQGEGDSTVKLDEGVDTPGPISLAVAVEGKGGRLVVFGDSDFATNQYFDYQGNGDLALNALSWLAEDESLISIRPRQAGYNPIALNDSQGEWIFWISVVLYPLAIALVGLLVVSRKGRWSVTELVGAGLGIVLSLGIAALLNFLGDRYNIRHDMTADALFTLSDDSKRLMSTVEEEGQYVHVKTFMSEMEGMRFQDLMKEYNHQSDYFDYELVDPQKNALQVEQNNIRERGTSIVEVRGDGQVRSERIMQMSEEALSNAILKALRARDMKAYFTTGHGEAELDQVDGKGYSLLKGRLRELNFEVVSGLQLQDGVPDDASLLVVLAPKERFSAVDAEVLQRYLDGGGRALFLLDPGAPTGLEALLDAYSIELGQDFVVDLSGLGQLFGADVSVPVVINYGDHPISERLSSGTMSFFPLARSVRPAGHRLKSPQIAALALTHQSSWGERDLSPVTGEGGQVEFDPDVDLRGPVSLAVAVQADPDTSLSTEGQVRVVVFGDADFASNEYFSQQANGALVANSIEWLTEDEDRLQIADRRPAHNPINLIGNQGSVVLWVSVFVLPFAVALSGLVMVLKRGYQNHEDGFIAWLIYSFAANAVFMMISAVVALSEAKGLEGQVNLVVGLLSGAVAYGLHRRATWVWLPSIAMALLSALGGFWVIPNETIQLLYAAAFITNVAILVWIRRVFEVGRETA
;
A
#
# COMPACT_ATOMS: atom_id res chain seq x y z
N MET A 1 44.81 -20.02 50.40
CA MET A 1 43.74 -19.35 51.18
C MET A 1 42.83 -18.49 50.31
N LYS A 2 43.34 -17.74 49.32
CA LYS A 2 42.50 -16.91 48.44
C LYS A 2 41.46 -17.70 47.62
N ASP A 3 41.76 -18.93 47.21
CA ASP A 3 40.86 -19.77 46.39
C ASP A 3 39.58 -20.19 47.14
N TYR A 4 39.63 -20.20 48.48
CA TYR A 4 38.47 -20.51 49.33
C TYR A 4 37.63 -19.27 49.67
N ALA A 5 38.10 -18.05 49.37
CA ALA A 5 37.41 -16.82 49.73
C ALA A 5 36.08 -16.66 48.97
N ILE A 6 36.02 -17.05 47.69
CA ILE A 6 34.81 -16.99 46.86
C ILE A 6 33.72 -17.94 47.40
N PRO A 7 33.97 -19.25 47.61
CA PRO A 7 32.96 -20.15 48.16
C PRO A 7 32.55 -19.76 49.59
N ILE A 8 33.48 -19.28 50.44
CA ILE A 8 33.14 -18.76 51.78
C ILE A 8 32.19 -17.55 51.69
N SER A 9 32.43 -16.64 50.75
CA SER A 9 31.54 -15.51 50.50
C SER A 9 30.16 -15.94 49.99
N LEU A 10 30.08 -16.94 49.11
CA LEU A 10 28.81 -17.41 48.56
C LEU A 10 27.96 -18.11 49.62
N VAL A 11 28.59 -18.93 50.47
CA VAL A 11 27.94 -19.55 51.63
C VAL A 11 27.49 -18.47 52.62
N GLY A 12 28.33 -17.45 52.86
CA GLY A 12 27.97 -16.30 53.69
C GLY A 12 26.75 -15.54 53.15
N ALA A 13 26.72 -15.23 51.85
CA ALA A 13 25.61 -14.54 51.21
C ALA A 13 24.31 -15.37 51.23
N ALA A 14 24.39 -16.68 51.00
CA ALA A 14 23.25 -17.57 51.11
C ALA A 14 22.67 -17.59 52.54
N LEU A 15 23.52 -17.60 53.57
CA LEU A 15 23.09 -17.52 54.97
C LEU A 15 22.45 -16.18 55.34
N ILE A 16 22.91 -15.07 54.75
CA ILE A 16 22.27 -13.75 54.90
C ILE A 16 20.86 -13.77 54.32
N ILE A 17 20.71 -14.30 53.09
CA ILE A 17 19.43 -14.34 52.39
C ILE A 17 18.45 -15.28 53.10
N VAL A 18 18.87 -16.51 53.42
CA VAL A 18 18.03 -17.49 54.13
C VAL A 18 17.70 -17.02 55.54
N GLY A 19 18.65 -16.43 56.27
CA GLY A 19 18.42 -15.88 57.62
C GLY A 19 17.48 -14.68 57.62
N GLY A 20 17.63 -13.77 56.65
CA GLY A 20 16.76 -12.61 56.47
C GLY A 20 15.34 -12.98 56.05
N LEU A 21 15.19 -13.91 55.10
CA LEU A 21 13.88 -14.45 54.70
C LEU A 21 13.19 -15.20 55.84
N ALA A 22 13.91 -16.04 56.57
CA ALA A 22 13.34 -16.74 57.74
C ALA A 22 12.83 -15.77 58.80
N TYR A 23 13.54 -14.65 59.04
CA TYR A 23 13.10 -13.59 59.96
C TYR A 23 11.87 -12.82 59.45
N LEU A 24 11.80 -12.53 58.15
CA LEU A 24 10.65 -11.84 57.54
C LEU A 24 9.40 -12.71 57.49
N ILE A 25 9.54 -14.01 57.22
CA ILE A 25 8.43 -14.95 57.07
C ILE A 25 7.87 -15.37 58.43
N SER A 26 8.74 -15.57 59.43
CA SER A 26 8.34 -16.02 60.77
C SER A 26 9.07 -15.23 61.86
N PRO A 27 8.62 -13.99 62.16
CA PRO A 27 9.25 -13.12 63.16
C PRO A 27 9.37 -13.75 64.55
N ASP A 28 8.48 -14.71 64.86
CA ASP A 28 8.37 -15.39 66.15
C ASP A 28 9.44 -16.49 66.39
N THR A 29 10.19 -16.89 65.35
CA THR A 29 11.24 -17.93 65.46
C THR A 29 12.54 -17.48 66.17
N GLY A 30 12.54 -16.26 66.72
CA GLY A 30 13.57 -15.75 67.61
C GLY A 30 14.90 -15.46 66.92
N SER A 31 15.91 -15.14 67.73
CA SER A 31 17.24 -14.66 67.33
C SER A 31 18.01 -15.57 66.35
N THR A 32 17.50 -16.75 66.01
CA THR A 32 18.14 -17.75 65.15
C THR A 32 18.29 -17.28 63.70
N GLY A 33 17.26 -16.65 63.10
CA GLY A 33 17.34 -16.06 61.75
C GLY A 33 18.35 -14.90 61.67
N LEU A 34 18.34 -14.04 62.70
CA LEU A 34 19.31 -12.95 62.85
C LEU A 34 20.74 -13.47 63.10
N VAL A 35 20.91 -14.56 63.85
CA VAL A 35 22.20 -15.22 64.06
C VAL A 35 22.73 -15.80 62.75
N ASN A 36 21.90 -16.46 61.95
CA ASN A 36 22.30 -16.96 60.62
C ASN A 36 22.71 -15.81 59.69
N ALA A 37 21.96 -14.70 59.70
CA ALA A 37 22.32 -13.52 58.93
C ALA A 37 23.64 -12.87 59.42
N ALA A 38 23.85 -12.80 60.73
CA ALA A 38 25.08 -12.25 61.32
C ALA A 38 26.30 -13.14 61.04
N VAL A 39 26.15 -14.47 61.12
CA VAL A 39 27.20 -15.43 60.74
C VAL A 39 27.49 -15.34 59.25
N GLY A 40 26.45 -15.24 58.41
CA GLY A 40 26.60 -15.03 56.98
C GLY A 40 27.37 -13.74 56.66
N LEU A 41 27.04 -12.63 57.31
CA LEU A 41 27.74 -11.35 57.17
C LEU A 41 29.20 -11.46 57.60
N LEU A 42 29.49 -12.11 58.73
CA LEU A 42 30.84 -12.37 59.19
C LEU A 42 31.65 -13.17 58.17
N LEU A 43 31.06 -14.18 57.52
CA LEU A 43 31.72 -14.97 56.48
C LEU A 43 32.00 -14.15 55.22
N VAL A 44 31.07 -13.31 54.77
CA VAL A 44 31.26 -12.41 53.61
C VAL A 44 32.37 -11.38 53.87
N VAL A 45 32.38 -10.78 55.07
CA VAL A 45 33.40 -9.80 55.48
C VAL A 45 34.77 -10.48 55.64
N SER A 46 34.81 -11.65 56.27
CA SER A 46 36.05 -12.43 56.44
C SER A 46 36.62 -12.87 55.09
N ALA A 47 35.76 -13.32 54.17
CA ALA A 47 36.15 -13.61 52.79
C ALA A 47 36.71 -12.38 52.07
N GLY A 48 36.12 -11.20 52.28
CA GLY A 48 36.64 -9.93 51.79
C GLY A 48 38.02 -9.57 52.35
N PHE A 49 38.29 -9.84 53.62
CA PHE A 49 39.62 -9.62 54.21
C PHE A 49 40.66 -10.64 53.71
N ILE A 50 40.26 -11.90 53.49
CA ILE A 50 41.13 -12.94 52.91
C ILE A 50 41.45 -12.63 51.44
N ASN A 51 40.50 -12.04 50.72
CA ASN A 51 40.68 -11.60 49.34
C ASN A 51 40.10 -10.19 49.13
N ALA A 52 40.96 -9.17 49.28
CA ALA A 52 40.58 -7.76 49.16
C ALA A 52 39.94 -7.39 47.80
N ASP A 53 40.15 -8.19 46.75
CA ASP A 53 39.51 -7.99 45.45
C ASP A 53 38.01 -8.32 45.46
N LEU A 54 37.52 -9.09 46.44
CA LEU A 54 36.10 -9.35 46.65
C LEU A 54 35.35 -8.11 47.12
N PHE A 55 35.95 -7.24 47.94
CA PHE A 55 35.31 -5.97 48.34
C PHE A 55 35.02 -5.07 47.13
N LYS A 56 35.92 -5.07 46.13
CA LYS A 56 35.71 -4.37 44.86
C LYS A 56 34.65 -5.04 43.97
N GLN A 57 34.37 -6.33 44.16
CA GLN A 57 33.29 -7.03 43.46
C GLN A 57 31.94 -6.80 44.15
N TYR A 58 31.88 -6.81 45.49
CA TYR A 58 30.68 -6.49 46.25
C TYR A 58 30.17 -5.08 45.94
N GLY A 59 31.07 -4.09 45.83
CA GLY A 59 30.69 -2.73 45.42
C GLY A 59 30.09 -2.66 44.01
N ARG A 60 30.58 -3.50 43.08
CA ARG A 60 30.01 -3.60 41.72
C ARG A 60 28.63 -4.25 41.72
N TRP A 61 28.43 -5.28 42.53
CA TRP A 61 27.12 -5.93 42.68
C TRP A 61 26.10 -5.01 43.37
N LEU A 62 26.53 -4.24 44.37
CA LEU A 62 25.67 -3.25 45.04
C LEU A 62 25.24 -2.13 44.08
N ASN A 63 26.14 -1.64 43.24
CA ASN A 63 25.81 -0.64 42.22
C ASN A 63 24.85 -1.20 41.15
N ALA A 64 25.04 -2.46 40.72
CA ALA A 64 24.11 -3.11 39.79
C ALA A 64 22.72 -3.30 40.41
N PHE A 65 22.65 -3.68 41.70
CA PHE A 65 21.40 -3.80 42.45
C PHE A 65 20.66 -2.46 42.56
N TRP A 66 21.35 -1.39 42.94
CA TRP A 66 20.75 -0.04 43.00
C TRP A 66 20.38 0.51 41.62
N GLY A 67 21.17 0.22 40.58
CA GLY A 67 20.83 0.54 39.20
C GLY A 67 19.53 -0.15 38.77
N GLY A 68 19.35 -1.42 39.12
CA GLY A 68 18.11 -2.15 38.88
C GLY A 68 16.90 -1.52 39.58
N ILE A 69 17.03 -1.17 40.87
CA ILE A 69 15.98 -0.48 41.63
C ILE A 69 15.63 0.87 40.99
N MET A 70 16.62 1.64 40.52
CA MET A 70 16.38 2.93 39.88
C MET A 70 15.59 2.78 38.58
N VAL A 71 15.90 1.76 37.77
CA VAL A 71 15.13 1.43 36.54
C VAL A 71 13.68 1.10 36.91
N PHE A 72 13.44 0.26 37.91
CA PHE A 72 12.09 -0.04 38.38
C PHE A 72 11.35 1.22 38.89
N GLY A 73 12.05 2.11 39.59
CA GLY A 73 11.50 3.39 40.04
C GLY A 73 11.10 4.31 38.89
N ILE A 74 11.90 4.36 37.81
CA ILE A 74 11.59 5.13 36.60
C ILE A 74 10.36 4.53 35.91
N VAL A 75 10.28 3.21 35.75
CA VAL A 75 9.11 2.54 35.16
C VAL A 75 7.84 2.80 35.98
N ALA A 76 7.93 2.73 37.30
CA ALA A 76 6.80 3.05 38.17
C ALA A 76 6.37 4.53 38.05
N MET A 77 7.32 5.46 37.90
CA MET A 77 7.02 6.88 37.72
C MET A 77 6.42 7.19 36.35
N ILE A 78 6.88 6.54 35.27
CA ILE A 78 6.28 6.64 33.94
C ILE A 78 4.83 6.15 33.98
N ASN A 79 4.58 4.98 34.59
CA ASN A 79 3.22 4.47 34.76
C ASN A 79 2.34 5.42 35.59
N PHE A 80 2.88 5.99 36.67
CA PHE A 80 2.16 6.96 37.49
C PHE A 80 1.82 8.25 36.73
N LEU A 81 2.75 8.78 35.93
CA LEU A 81 2.55 9.97 35.11
C LEU A 81 1.56 9.70 33.97
N SER A 82 1.69 8.56 33.29
CA SER A 82 0.79 8.12 32.21
C SER A 82 -0.65 7.96 32.68
N ASN A 83 -0.88 7.59 33.95
CA ASN A 83 -2.21 7.44 34.51
C ASN A 83 -2.81 8.76 35.03
N ARG A 84 -1.97 9.80 35.22
CA ARG A 84 -2.38 11.09 35.79
C ARG A 84 -2.67 12.14 34.72
N TYR A 85 -1.97 12.08 33.59
CA TYR A 85 -2.13 12.99 32.46
C TYR A 85 -2.65 12.20 31.26
N ALA A 86 -3.88 12.49 30.83
CA ALA A 86 -4.55 11.79 29.74
C ALA A 86 -4.16 12.30 28.34
N GLU A 87 -3.17 13.19 28.23
CA GLU A 87 -2.68 13.68 26.94
C GLU A 87 -1.94 12.57 26.20
N ARG A 88 -2.52 12.10 25.10
CA ARG A 88 -1.92 11.12 24.21
C ARG A 88 -1.15 11.86 23.12
N LEU A 89 0.17 11.72 23.14
CA LEU A 89 1.03 12.20 22.06
C LEU A 89 1.09 11.13 20.97
N ASP A 90 0.43 11.38 19.85
CA ASP A 90 0.56 10.54 18.67
C ASP A 90 1.90 10.83 17.97
N LEU A 91 2.85 9.92 18.18
CA LEU A 91 4.21 9.98 17.61
C LEU A 91 4.32 9.20 16.29
N THR A 92 3.19 8.77 15.69
CA THR A 92 3.19 8.10 14.39
C THR A 92 3.35 9.12 13.26
N GLU A 93 4.07 8.75 12.19
CA GLU A 93 4.40 9.64 11.07
C GLU A 93 3.16 10.17 10.33
N GLY A 94 2.05 9.39 10.32
CA GLY A 94 0.75 9.79 9.75
C GLY A 94 -0.29 10.29 10.77
N GLN A 95 0.06 10.35 12.06
CA GLN A 95 -0.87 10.54 13.18
C GLN A 95 -2.13 9.66 13.07
N LEU A 96 -1.93 8.35 12.88
CA LEU A 96 -3.00 7.37 12.59
C LEU A 96 -4.00 7.16 13.72
N HIS A 97 -3.68 7.63 14.93
CA HIS A 97 -4.55 7.58 16.10
C HIS A 97 -5.05 8.97 16.51
N SER A 98 -4.87 9.95 15.62
CA SER A 98 -5.39 11.31 15.76
C SER A 98 -6.49 11.52 14.73
N LEU A 99 -7.52 12.29 15.11
CA LEU A 99 -8.56 12.70 14.17
C LEU A 99 -7.94 13.46 12.99
N SER A 100 -8.53 13.28 11.80
CA SER A 100 -8.17 14.07 10.63
C SER A 100 -8.43 15.57 10.85
N ASP A 101 -7.71 16.41 10.11
CA ASP A 101 -7.84 17.85 10.23
C ASP A 101 -9.27 18.31 9.90
N LEU A 102 -9.93 17.65 8.95
CA LEU A 102 -11.33 17.90 8.60
C LEU A 102 -12.25 17.62 9.79
N THR A 103 -12.09 16.48 10.46
CA THR A 103 -12.89 16.13 11.63
C THR A 103 -12.65 17.14 12.75
N ILE A 104 -11.40 17.54 13.02
CA ILE A 104 -11.08 18.54 14.04
C ILE A 104 -11.72 19.89 13.71
N GLU A 105 -11.59 20.37 12.48
CA GLU A 105 -12.15 21.65 12.03
C GLU A 105 -13.67 21.63 12.10
N THR A 106 -14.30 20.54 11.65
CA THR A 106 -15.76 20.34 11.74
C THR A 106 -16.23 20.38 13.19
N LEU A 107 -15.53 19.69 14.10
CA LEU A 107 -15.86 19.65 15.53
C LEU A 107 -15.65 20.98 16.25
N GLN A 108 -14.65 21.77 15.84
CA GLN A 108 -14.36 23.10 16.40
C GLN A 108 -15.37 24.15 15.94
N ASN A 109 -15.88 24.01 14.72
CA ASN A 109 -16.83 24.94 14.10
C ASN A 109 -18.30 24.51 14.30
N LEU A 110 -18.59 23.58 15.22
CA LEU A 110 -19.97 23.21 15.55
C LEU A 110 -20.73 24.39 16.19
N ASP A 111 -21.75 24.89 15.49
CA ASP A 111 -22.65 25.94 15.98
C ASP A 111 -23.83 25.38 16.80
N HIS A 112 -24.12 24.08 16.66
CA HIS A 112 -25.21 23.37 17.33
C HIS A 112 -24.69 22.17 18.13
N ASP A 113 -25.46 21.75 19.13
CA ASP A 113 -25.14 20.55 19.92
C ASP A 113 -25.44 19.30 19.11
N VAL A 114 -24.47 18.39 19.04
CA VAL A 114 -24.56 17.13 18.31
C VAL A 114 -24.51 15.96 19.29
N GLU A 115 -25.47 15.05 19.14
CA GLU A 115 -25.59 13.82 19.93
C GLU A 115 -25.41 12.59 19.03
N ALA A 116 -24.47 11.72 19.40
CA ALA A 116 -24.18 10.47 18.70
C ALA A 116 -24.61 9.26 19.55
N LEU A 117 -25.68 8.57 19.13
CA LEU A 117 -26.24 7.41 19.82
C LEU A 117 -25.79 6.12 19.12
N ALA A 118 -24.92 5.36 19.78
CA ALA A 118 -24.29 4.16 19.24
C ALA A 118 -25.03 2.89 19.71
N PHE A 119 -25.83 2.30 18.82
CA PHE A 119 -26.61 1.09 19.09
C PHE A 119 -25.77 -0.16 18.77
N MET A 120 -25.10 -0.71 19.79
CA MET A 120 -24.12 -1.80 19.67
C MET A 120 -24.62 -3.08 20.33
N GLU A 121 -24.29 -4.24 19.76
CA GLU A 121 -24.58 -5.53 20.40
C GLU A 121 -23.88 -5.60 21.77
N GLY A 122 -24.64 -5.83 22.85
CA GLY A 122 -24.12 -5.81 24.22
C GLY A 122 -23.77 -4.43 24.78
N GLY A 123 -23.98 -3.35 24.01
CA GLY A 123 -23.75 -1.96 24.41
C GLY A 123 -22.28 -1.53 24.49
N GLU A 124 -21.35 -2.33 23.95
CA GLU A 124 -19.91 -2.06 24.03
C GLU A 124 -19.24 -2.23 22.67
N ASN A 125 -18.38 -1.28 22.29
CA ASN A 125 -17.47 -1.39 21.15
C ASN A 125 -16.24 -0.52 21.47
N ALA A 126 -15.14 -1.17 21.87
CA ALA A 126 -13.97 -0.47 22.41
C ALA A 126 -13.32 0.50 21.41
N ASP A 127 -13.27 0.10 20.13
CA ASP A 127 -12.65 0.91 19.09
C ASP A 127 -13.50 2.14 18.73
N LEU A 128 -14.82 1.95 18.61
CA LEU A 128 -15.75 3.06 18.39
C LEU A 128 -15.84 4.00 19.60
N GLU A 129 -15.87 3.46 20.82
CA GLU A 129 -15.91 4.27 22.04
C GLU A 129 -14.66 5.13 22.15
N LEU A 130 -13.47 4.59 21.83
CA LEU A 130 -12.22 5.34 21.74
C LEU A 130 -12.32 6.46 20.68
N LEU A 131 -12.86 6.16 19.50
CA LEU A 131 -13.00 7.12 18.42
C LEU A 131 -13.96 8.26 18.81
N LEU A 132 -15.16 7.95 19.30
CA LEU A 132 -16.16 8.95 19.70
C LEU A 132 -15.69 9.77 20.92
N ALA A 133 -14.89 9.18 21.81
CA ALA A 133 -14.25 9.91 22.89
C ALA A 133 -13.26 10.97 22.36
N GLU A 134 -12.49 10.66 21.31
CA GLU A 134 -11.64 11.66 20.65
C GLU A 134 -12.47 12.77 20.01
N PHE A 135 -13.61 12.45 19.38
CA PHE A 135 -14.53 13.46 18.84
C PHE A 135 -15.04 14.39 19.95
N SER A 136 -15.49 13.84 21.08
CA SER A 136 -16.00 14.61 22.22
C SER A 136 -14.90 15.44 22.92
N ASN A 137 -13.66 14.93 22.97
CA ASN A 137 -12.52 15.67 23.52
C ASN A 137 -12.15 16.91 22.69
N ARG A 138 -12.31 16.84 21.36
CA ARG A 138 -11.98 17.93 20.44
C ARG A 138 -13.15 18.89 20.19
N GLY A 139 -14.39 18.40 20.22
CA GLY A 139 -15.60 19.18 20.03
C GLY A 139 -16.40 19.34 21.32
N SER A 140 -16.38 20.55 21.91
CA SER A 140 -17.11 20.83 23.17
C SER A 140 -18.63 20.69 23.10
N ARG A 141 -19.19 20.62 21.89
CA ARG A 141 -20.62 20.45 21.58
C ARG A 141 -20.96 19.07 21.02
N PHE A 142 -20.00 18.15 20.97
CA PHE A 142 -20.20 16.78 20.52
C PHE A 142 -20.29 15.84 21.73
N THR A 143 -21.39 15.12 21.83
CA THR A 143 -21.66 14.16 22.90
C THR A 143 -22.02 12.80 22.32
N PHE A 144 -21.70 11.72 23.04
CA PHE A 144 -22.03 10.37 22.59
C PHE A 144 -22.53 9.47 23.73
N GLU A 145 -23.36 8.49 23.39
CA GLU A 145 -23.89 7.48 24.32
C GLU A 145 -23.85 6.10 23.64
N MET A 146 -23.34 5.08 24.35
CA MET A 146 -23.39 3.68 23.93
C MET A 146 -24.68 3.04 24.45
N ILE A 147 -25.50 2.48 23.56
CA ILE A 147 -26.80 1.91 23.87
C ILE A 147 -26.80 0.44 23.45
N ASP A 148 -27.23 -0.44 24.36
CA ASP A 148 -27.52 -1.84 24.07
C ASP A 148 -28.99 -1.96 23.61
N PRO A 149 -29.26 -2.30 22.33
CA PRO A 149 -30.61 -2.39 21.80
C PRO A 149 -31.49 -3.44 22.50
N ASP A 150 -30.89 -4.45 23.13
CA ASP A 150 -31.62 -5.51 23.82
C ASP A 150 -31.99 -5.09 25.25
N ARG A 151 -31.20 -4.21 25.87
CA ARG A 151 -31.46 -3.68 27.21
C ARG A 151 -32.40 -2.48 27.21
N ASP A 152 -32.39 -1.66 26.16
CA ASP A 152 -33.28 -0.50 26.00
C ASP A 152 -34.08 -0.52 24.67
N PRO A 153 -34.97 -1.52 24.48
CA PRO A 153 -35.72 -1.68 23.23
C PRO A 153 -36.68 -0.50 22.97
N MET A 154 -37.09 0.23 24.01
CA MET A 154 -37.97 1.40 23.87
C MET A 154 -37.25 2.55 23.17
N ARG A 155 -36.04 2.93 23.61
CA ARG A 155 -35.24 3.95 22.92
C ARG A 155 -34.85 3.50 21.52
N THR A 156 -34.56 2.22 21.30
CA THR A 156 -34.24 1.68 19.95
C THR A 156 -35.41 1.83 18.97
N GLU A 157 -36.63 1.50 19.40
CA GLU A 157 -37.83 1.62 18.56
C GLU A 157 -38.21 3.09 18.31
N GLU A 158 -38.12 3.96 19.32
CA GLU A 158 -38.37 5.41 19.19
C GLU A 158 -37.42 6.08 18.18
N ASN A 159 -36.17 5.62 18.10
CA ASN A 159 -35.16 6.12 17.17
C ASN A 159 -35.17 5.41 15.81
N GLY A 160 -36.10 4.48 15.58
CA GLY A 160 -36.27 3.78 14.31
C GLY A 160 -35.13 2.84 13.93
N ILE A 161 -34.36 2.36 14.90
CA ILE A 161 -33.19 1.50 14.67
C ILE A 161 -33.65 0.06 14.45
N LYS A 162 -33.28 -0.52 13.30
CA LYS A 162 -33.71 -1.87 12.90
C LYS A 162 -32.57 -2.89 12.86
N ARG A 163 -31.32 -2.45 13.03
CA ARG A 163 -30.12 -3.27 12.91
C ARG A 163 -29.15 -2.93 14.04
N TYR A 164 -28.42 -3.92 14.54
CA TYR A 164 -27.28 -3.70 15.43
C TYR A 164 -26.16 -2.95 14.68
N ASN A 165 -25.19 -2.43 15.44
CA ASN A 165 -24.04 -1.68 14.95
C ASN A 165 -24.43 -0.43 14.15
N THR A 166 -25.44 0.29 14.64
CA THR A 166 -25.92 1.53 14.01
C THR A 166 -25.51 2.72 14.86
N LEU A 167 -24.85 3.71 14.27
CA LEU A 167 -24.63 5.01 14.89
C LEU A 167 -25.67 6.00 14.35
N LEU A 168 -26.39 6.66 15.26
CA LEU A 168 -27.35 7.71 14.95
C LEU A 168 -26.78 9.05 15.40
N ILE A 169 -26.50 9.95 14.46
CA ILE A 169 -26.02 11.30 14.72
C ILE A 169 -27.19 12.27 14.59
N LYS A 170 -27.37 13.13 15.60
CA LYS A 170 -28.48 14.08 15.69
C LYS A 170 -28.00 15.50 15.96
N SER A 171 -28.64 16.46 15.31
CA SER A 171 -28.52 17.89 15.61
C SER A 171 -29.86 18.57 15.34
N GLY A 172 -30.53 19.05 16.39
CA GLY A 172 -31.87 19.61 16.29
C GLY A 172 -32.89 18.62 15.71
N ASP A 173 -33.55 19.00 14.61
CA ASP A 173 -34.54 18.16 13.89
C ASP A 173 -33.91 17.22 12.84
N LYS A 174 -32.60 17.36 12.58
CA LYS A 174 -31.87 16.56 11.59
C LYS A 174 -31.23 15.35 12.25
N GLN A 175 -31.31 14.22 11.57
CA GLN A 175 -30.69 12.97 12.03
C GLN A 175 -30.16 12.15 10.85
N GLN A 176 -29.04 11.47 11.06
CA GLN A 176 -28.43 10.57 10.07
C GLN A 176 -28.05 9.26 10.76
N GLN A 177 -28.40 8.14 10.11
CA GLN A 177 -28.02 6.80 10.56
C GLN A 177 -26.90 6.27 9.67
N ILE A 178 -25.87 5.70 10.28
CA ILE A 178 -24.78 5.01 9.59
C ILE A 178 -24.51 3.65 10.24
N THR A 179 -24.10 2.69 9.43
CA THR A 179 -23.72 1.34 9.87
C THR A 179 -22.23 1.05 9.72
N GLU A 180 -21.53 1.87 8.93
CA GLU A 180 -20.07 1.87 8.86
C GLU A 180 -19.54 2.83 9.93
N LEU A 181 -18.70 2.30 10.82
CA LEU A 181 -18.29 2.94 12.07
C LEU A 181 -16.86 3.49 11.98
N GLU A 182 -16.51 4.03 10.83
CA GLU A 182 -15.20 4.63 10.54
C GLU A 182 -15.25 6.16 10.70
N GLU A 183 -14.12 6.80 11.00
CA GLU A 183 -14.03 8.27 11.16
C GLU A 183 -14.64 9.00 9.97
N ARG A 184 -14.35 8.54 8.74
CA ARG A 184 -14.85 9.14 7.51
C ARG A 184 -16.38 9.20 7.48
N GLU A 185 -17.05 8.09 7.76
CA GLU A 185 -18.50 8.01 7.69
C GLU A 185 -19.17 8.79 8.81
N ILE A 186 -18.56 8.80 10.00
CA ILE A 186 -19.02 9.60 11.14
C ILE A 186 -18.92 11.09 10.82
N THR A 187 -17.80 11.54 10.24
CA THR A 187 -17.59 12.94 9.85
C THR A 187 -18.50 13.36 8.70
N ASN A 188 -18.72 12.50 7.71
CA ASN A 188 -19.67 12.77 6.62
C ASN A 188 -21.11 12.88 7.13
N ALA A 189 -21.52 11.99 8.04
CA ALA A 189 -22.84 12.05 8.66
C ALA A 189 -22.99 13.29 9.56
N LEU A 190 -21.93 13.68 10.27
CA LEU A 190 -21.88 14.94 11.01
C LEU A 190 -22.12 16.14 10.09
N LEU A 191 -21.39 16.23 8.97
CA LEU A 191 -21.54 17.30 7.97
C LEU A 191 -22.98 17.39 7.43
N LYS A 192 -23.59 16.26 7.08
CA LYS A 192 -24.98 16.19 6.59
C LYS A 192 -26.01 16.70 7.60
N VAL A 193 -25.75 16.47 8.89
CA VAL A 193 -26.68 16.81 9.96
C VAL A 193 -26.54 18.28 10.39
N ILE A 194 -25.35 18.89 10.24
CA ILE A 194 -25.11 20.30 10.58
C ILE A 194 -25.44 21.27 9.43
N ARG A 195 -25.32 20.85 8.16
CA ARG A 195 -25.58 21.73 7.00
C ARG A 195 -27.05 22.14 6.94
N GLU A 196 -27.34 23.42 6.70
CA GLU A 196 -28.72 23.92 6.57
C GLU A 196 -29.33 23.65 5.19
N ARG A 197 -28.53 23.73 4.11
CA ARG A 197 -28.93 23.58 2.71
C ARG A 197 -27.96 22.64 1.98
N GLN A 198 -28.49 21.85 1.04
CA GLN A 198 -27.72 21.06 0.09
C GLN A 198 -27.49 21.89 -1.18
N ASP A 199 -26.23 22.22 -1.46
CA ASP A 199 -25.86 23.00 -2.64
C ASP A 199 -25.90 22.14 -3.91
N LYS A 200 -26.26 22.76 -5.04
CA LYS A 200 -26.44 22.06 -6.31
C LYS A 200 -25.34 22.39 -7.30
N VAL A 201 -24.69 21.34 -7.80
CA VAL A 201 -23.74 21.40 -8.91
C VAL A 201 -24.47 21.02 -10.20
N TYR A 202 -24.42 21.87 -11.21
CA TYR A 202 -25.00 21.58 -12.52
C TYR A 202 -23.89 21.23 -13.52
N LEU A 203 -24.07 20.18 -14.31
CA LEU A 203 -23.21 19.89 -15.47
C LEU A 203 -23.88 20.41 -16.74
N SER A 204 -23.12 21.13 -17.57
CA SER A 204 -23.61 21.54 -18.89
C SER A 204 -23.67 20.36 -19.85
N VAL A 205 -24.66 20.38 -20.74
CA VAL A 205 -24.82 19.40 -21.82
C VAL A 205 -25.18 20.11 -23.11
N GLY A 206 -24.91 19.45 -24.24
CA GLY A 206 -25.36 19.87 -25.57
C GLY A 206 -24.25 20.19 -26.57
N HIS A 207 -22.98 20.21 -26.12
CA HIS A 207 -21.80 20.54 -26.90
C HIS A 207 -20.77 19.41 -26.99
N GLY A 208 -21.12 18.21 -26.55
CA GLY A 208 -20.23 17.04 -26.52
C GLY A 208 -19.41 16.91 -25.24
N GLU A 209 -19.86 17.55 -24.16
CA GLU A 209 -19.25 17.48 -22.84
C GLU A 209 -19.19 16.06 -22.27
N ARG A 210 -18.29 15.84 -21.30
CA ARG A 210 -18.14 14.57 -20.58
C ARG A 210 -19.44 14.24 -19.83
N ASP A 211 -19.94 13.02 -20.01
CA ASP A 211 -21.12 12.54 -19.30
C ASP A 211 -20.75 12.07 -17.88
N PRO A 212 -21.70 12.00 -16.95
CA PRO A 212 -21.46 11.44 -15.62
C PRO A 212 -21.59 9.90 -15.60
N SER A 213 -21.14 9.22 -16.67
CA SER A 213 -21.19 7.75 -16.73
C SER A 213 -20.04 7.10 -15.94
N SER A 214 -20.19 5.81 -15.64
CA SER A 214 -19.15 4.98 -15.03
C SER A 214 -18.07 4.51 -16.03
N GLY A 215 -18.17 4.89 -17.31
CA GLY A 215 -17.15 4.54 -18.30
C GLY A 215 -15.82 5.27 -18.06
N PRO A 216 -14.67 4.81 -18.60
CA PRO A 216 -13.36 5.40 -18.32
C PRO A 216 -13.28 6.92 -18.58
N GLY A 217 -13.90 7.41 -19.65
CA GLY A 217 -13.93 8.84 -20.01
C GLY A 217 -15.08 9.65 -19.39
N GLY A 218 -15.90 9.05 -18.52
CA GLY A 218 -17.02 9.70 -17.82
C GLY A 218 -16.62 10.28 -16.47
N LEU A 219 -17.53 11.06 -15.87
CA LEU A 219 -17.37 11.75 -14.57
C LEU A 219 -18.13 11.05 -13.42
N GLY A 220 -18.41 9.76 -13.54
CA GLY A 220 -19.17 8.98 -12.56
C GLY A 220 -18.59 9.01 -11.14
N MET A 221 -17.27 8.86 -11.00
CA MET A 221 -16.56 8.91 -9.72
C MET A 221 -16.62 10.30 -9.09
N LEU A 222 -16.42 11.35 -9.89
CA LEU A 222 -16.58 12.73 -9.42
C LEU A 222 -18.00 12.97 -8.90
N LYS A 223 -19.02 12.47 -9.63
CA LYS A 223 -20.42 12.56 -9.23
C LYS A 223 -20.67 11.84 -7.90
N GLU A 224 -20.15 10.63 -7.74
CA GLU A 224 -20.27 9.86 -6.50
C GLU A 224 -19.62 10.59 -5.31
N ARG A 225 -18.37 11.06 -5.46
CA ARG A 225 -17.65 11.80 -4.40
C ARG A 225 -18.36 13.08 -3.97
N LEU A 226 -18.90 13.83 -4.92
CA LEU A 226 -19.66 15.03 -4.62
C LEU A 226 -20.96 14.71 -3.84
N GLN A 227 -21.63 13.60 -4.17
CA GLN A 227 -22.80 13.13 -3.41
C GLN A 227 -22.44 12.64 -2.01
N GLU A 228 -21.26 12.02 -1.83
CA GLU A 228 -20.75 11.60 -0.52
C GLU A 228 -20.64 12.79 0.44
N ILE A 229 -20.10 13.93 -0.04
CA ILE A 229 -19.92 15.18 0.72
C ILE A 229 -21.14 16.12 0.69
N ASP A 230 -22.31 15.59 0.32
CA ASP A 230 -23.61 16.27 0.37
C ASP A 230 -23.80 17.42 -0.63
N TYR A 231 -23.28 17.29 -1.85
CA TYR A 231 -23.76 18.08 -3.00
C TYR A 231 -24.84 17.31 -3.77
N ALA A 232 -25.86 18.04 -4.22
CA ALA A 232 -26.81 17.55 -5.20
C ALA A 232 -26.28 17.83 -6.61
N ILE A 233 -26.47 16.89 -7.55
CA ILE A 233 -25.99 17.02 -8.92
C ILE A 233 -27.15 16.97 -9.89
N ASP A 234 -27.20 17.94 -10.80
CA ASP A 234 -28.10 17.95 -11.96
C ASP A 234 -27.24 17.91 -13.23
N ASP A 235 -27.30 16.79 -13.94
CA ASP A 235 -26.45 16.48 -15.09
C ASP A 235 -27.11 16.80 -16.44
N SER A 236 -28.10 17.70 -16.45
CA SER A 236 -28.96 17.92 -17.60
C SER A 236 -29.11 19.38 -18.03
N LEU A 237 -28.20 20.27 -17.61
CA LEU A 237 -28.34 21.70 -17.90
C LEU A 237 -28.02 22.03 -19.36
N PHE A 238 -29.08 22.09 -20.17
CA PHE A 238 -28.99 22.54 -21.55
C PHE A 238 -29.28 24.04 -21.68
N LEU A 239 -28.21 24.86 -21.78
CA LEU A 239 -28.31 26.33 -21.75
C LEU A 239 -29.17 26.91 -22.88
N ALA A 240 -29.09 26.35 -24.10
CA ALA A 240 -29.92 26.73 -25.24
C ALA A 240 -31.43 26.69 -24.94
N ARG A 241 -31.87 25.80 -24.03
CA ARG A 241 -33.28 25.63 -23.67
C ARG A 241 -33.69 26.49 -22.48
N THR A 242 -32.84 26.59 -21.46
CA THR A 242 -33.21 27.20 -20.17
C THR A 242 -33.06 28.72 -20.19
N ALA A 243 -32.25 29.28 -21.10
CA ALA A 243 -32.02 30.73 -21.32
C ALA A 243 -31.49 31.52 -20.10
N ARG A 244 -31.29 30.87 -18.95
CA ARG A 244 -30.66 31.36 -17.72
C ARG A 244 -30.14 30.18 -16.91
N VAL A 245 -29.05 30.38 -16.17
CA VAL A 245 -28.62 29.41 -15.16
C VAL A 245 -29.63 29.43 -13.99
N PRO A 246 -30.04 28.27 -13.45
CA PRO A 246 -30.94 28.21 -12.29
C PRO A 246 -30.38 28.98 -11.08
N SER A 247 -31.23 29.68 -10.32
CA SER A 247 -30.79 30.46 -9.16
C SER A 247 -30.39 29.59 -7.95
N ASP A 248 -30.64 28.29 -8.01
CA ASP A 248 -30.20 27.32 -7.01
C ASP A 248 -28.88 26.63 -7.39
N CYS A 249 -28.29 26.96 -8.53
CA CYS A 249 -26.97 26.51 -8.97
C CYS A 249 -25.89 27.17 -8.12
N ALA A 250 -25.14 26.37 -7.37
CA ALA A 250 -23.96 26.82 -6.64
C ALA A 250 -22.74 26.83 -7.57
N VAL A 251 -22.55 25.77 -8.35
CA VAL A 251 -21.45 25.67 -9.32
C VAL A 251 -21.94 25.10 -10.64
N LEU A 252 -21.57 25.73 -11.75
CA LEU A 252 -21.77 25.22 -13.09
C LEU A 252 -20.47 24.60 -13.62
N VAL A 253 -20.50 23.33 -13.98
CA VAL A 253 -19.39 22.58 -14.54
C VAL A 253 -19.55 22.45 -16.05
N ILE A 254 -18.55 22.88 -16.80
CA ILE A 254 -18.43 22.72 -18.25
C ILE A 254 -17.23 21.80 -18.49
N ALA A 255 -17.47 20.54 -18.86
CA ALA A 255 -16.42 19.53 -18.95
C ALA A 255 -16.18 19.08 -20.39
N GLY A 256 -15.09 19.51 -21.00
CA GLY A 256 -14.61 19.06 -22.31
C GLY A 256 -15.59 19.28 -23.48
N PRO A 257 -16.11 20.50 -23.72
CA PRO A 257 -16.99 20.77 -24.86
C PRO A 257 -16.24 20.52 -26.18
N ARG A 258 -16.89 19.81 -27.11
CA ARG A 258 -16.35 19.45 -28.44
C ARG A 258 -16.82 20.39 -29.55
N THR A 259 -17.87 21.16 -29.28
CA THR A 259 -18.44 22.15 -30.20
C THR A 259 -18.61 23.50 -29.49
N PRO A 260 -18.52 24.62 -30.21
CA PRO A 260 -18.54 25.93 -29.58
C PRO A 260 -19.93 26.31 -29.06
N PHE A 261 -19.98 26.92 -27.87
CA PHE A 261 -21.20 27.49 -27.30
C PHE A 261 -21.77 28.60 -28.18
N LEU A 262 -23.10 28.68 -28.26
CA LEU A 262 -23.78 29.72 -29.04
C LEU A 262 -23.61 31.10 -28.38
N PRO A 263 -23.58 32.21 -29.15
CA PRO A 263 -23.45 33.56 -28.59
C PRO A 263 -24.48 33.91 -27.51
N THR A 264 -25.69 33.35 -27.59
CA THR A 264 -26.74 33.51 -26.58
C THR A 264 -26.43 32.77 -25.27
N GLU A 265 -25.78 31.62 -25.35
CA GLU A 265 -25.35 30.85 -24.19
C GLU A 265 -24.14 31.51 -23.52
N VAL A 266 -23.18 31.99 -24.31
CA VAL A 266 -22.05 32.80 -23.81
C VAL A 266 -22.56 34.06 -23.10
N ALA A 267 -23.58 34.73 -23.65
CA ALA A 267 -24.21 35.87 -22.97
C ALA A 267 -24.89 35.48 -21.65
N THR A 268 -25.43 34.25 -21.55
CA THR A 268 -26.04 33.72 -20.33
C THR A 268 -24.98 33.42 -19.26
N LEU A 269 -23.88 32.78 -19.64
CA LEU A 269 -22.73 32.53 -18.77
C LEU A 269 -22.10 33.83 -18.28
N ARG A 270 -21.96 34.82 -19.17
CA ARG A 270 -21.49 36.16 -18.82
C ARG A 270 -22.37 36.80 -17.74
N ALA A 271 -23.70 36.74 -17.89
CA ALA A 271 -24.62 37.28 -16.90
C ALA A 271 -24.51 36.53 -15.56
N TYR A 272 -24.46 35.19 -15.59
CA TYR A 272 -24.32 34.36 -14.39
C TYR A 272 -23.05 34.70 -13.60
N LEU A 273 -21.90 34.77 -14.26
CA LEU A 273 -20.62 35.16 -13.65
C LEU A 273 -20.64 36.60 -13.11
N GLN A 274 -21.32 37.54 -13.78
CA GLN A 274 -21.48 38.93 -13.31
C GLN A 274 -22.44 39.07 -12.12
N GLU A 275 -23.38 38.14 -11.95
CA GLU A 275 -24.30 38.07 -10.81
C GLU A 275 -23.67 37.37 -9.59
N GLY A 276 -22.41 36.94 -9.70
CA GLY A 276 -21.66 36.27 -8.65
C GLY A 276 -21.70 34.74 -8.71
N GLY A 277 -22.12 34.18 -9.84
CA GLY A 277 -22.10 32.74 -10.06
C GLY A 277 -20.69 32.16 -10.15
N SER A 278 -20.60 30.85 -9.92
CA SER A 278 -19.34 30.10 -9.95
C SER A 278 -19.30 29.09 -11.09
N VAL A 279 -18.19 29.07 -11.83
CA VAL A 279 -17.98 28.18 -13.00
C VAL A 279 -16.68 27.40 -12.88
N LEU A 280 -16.76 26.08 -13.10
CA LEU A 280 -15.62 25.21 -13.37
C LEU A 280 -15.59 24.88 -14.87
N ALA A 281 -14.55 25.30 -15.58
CA ALA A 281 -14.37 25.01 -16.99
C ALA A 281 -13.18 24.07 -17.20
N LEU A 282 -13.42 22.90 -17.76
CA LEU A 282 -12.38 21.92 -18.12
C LEU A 282 -12.30 21.88 -19.65
N LEU A 283 -11.23 22.40 -20.23
CA LEU A 283 -11.18 22.77 -21.65
C LEU A 283 -10.00 22.10 -22.35
N ASP A 284 -10.29 21.01 -23.07
CA ASP A 284 -9.33 20.23 -23.84
C ASP A 284 -8.71 21.06 -25.00
N PRO A 285 -7.50 20.72 -25.48
CA PRO A 285 -6.96 21.23 -26.75
C PRO A 285 -7.75 20.70 -27.95
N LEU A 286 -7.44 21.21 -29.15
CA LEU A 286 -8.00 20.79 -30.43
C LEU A 286 -9.51 21.06 -30.64
N SER A 287 -10.21 21.56 -29.61
CA SER A 287 -11.62 21.94 -29.69
C SER A 287 -11.78 23.42 -29.34
N GLU A 288 -12.53 24.16 -30.17
CA GLU A 288 -12.93 25.54 -29.85
C GLU A 288 -14.19 25.50 -28.98
N SER A 289 -14.11 26.08 -27.78
CA SER A 289 -15.21 26.09 -26.82
C SER A 289 -16.20 27.22 -27.10
N GLY A 290 -15.78 28.31 -27.75
CA GLY A 290 -16.56 29.54 -27.87
C GLY A 290 -16.60 30.37 -26.57
N LEU A 291 -15.89 29.93 -25.51
CA LEU A 291 -15.78 30.63 -24.23
C LEU A 291 -14.53 31.53 -24.17
N GLU A 292 -13.65 31.48 -25.16
CA GLU A 292 -12.34 32.14 -25.16
C GLU A 292 -12.48 33.65 -24.90
N ASP A 293 -13.38 34.34 -25.60
CA ASP A 293 -13.64 35.77 -25.41
C ASP A 293 -14.16 36.08 -23.98
N LEU A 294 -15.02 35.22 -23.43
CA LEU A 294 -15.55 35.38 -22.08
C LEU A 294 -14.46 35.17 -21.02
N LEU A 295 -13.59 34.19 -21.21
CA LEU A 295 -12.47 33.92 -20.31
C LEU A 295 -11.44 35.05 -20.36
N LEU A 296 -11.18 35.61 -21.55
CA LEU A 296 -10.32 36.78 -21.71
C LEU A 296 -10.87 38.02 -20.97
N GLU A 297 -12.20 38.22 -20.90
CA GLU A 297 -12.81 39.28 -20.07
C GLU A 297 -12.50 39.12 -18.57
N TRP A 298 -12.21 37.89 -18.13
CA TRP A 298 -11.80 37.51 -16.77
C TRP A 298 -10.27 37.43 -16.60
N GLY A 299 -9.50 37.79 -17.63
CA GLY A 299 -8.04 37.73 -17.60
C GLY A 299 -7.44 36.34 -17.83
N VAL A 300 -8.24 35.36 -18.25
CA VAL A 300 -7.79 34.00 -18.54
C VAL A 300 -7.61 33.83 -20.03
N SER A 301 -6.38 33.55 -20.47
CA SER A 301 -6.06 33.20 -21.86
C SER A 301 -5.81 31.70 -21.99
N LEU A 302 -6.45 31.07 -22.98
CA LEU A 302 -6.21 29.69 -23.37
C LEU A 302 -5.18 29.63 -24.50
N GLY A 303 -4.18 28.76 -24.37
CA GLY A 303 -3.22 28.50 -25.44
C GLY A 303 -3.82 27.61 -26.53
N ASP A 304 -3.51 27.91 -27.79
CA ASP A 304 -3.77 27.00 -28.92
C ASP A 304 -2.58 26.04 -29.09
N ASP A 305 -2.37 25.24 -28.05
CA ASP A 305 -1.24 24.35 -27.87
C ASP A 305 -1.66 23.10 -27.08
N PHE A 306 -0.79 22.10 -27.08
CA PHE A 306 -0.83 21.03 -26.08
C PHE A 306 0.49 21.00 -25.31
N VAL A 307 0.43 20.56 -24.06
CA VAL A 307 1.54 20.65 -23.13
C VAL A 307 2.25 19.30 -23.06
N ILE A 308 3.56 19.36 -23.17
CA ILE A 308 4.46 18.22 -23.12
C ILE A 308 5.37 18.36 -21.91
N ASP A 309 5.65 17.26 -21.22
CA ASP A 309 6.63 17.24 -20.13
C ASP A 309 7.63 16.09 -20.31
N THR A 310 8.91 16.44 -20.44
CA THR A 310 10.01 15.48 -20.64
C THR A 310 10.88 15.27 -19.40
N SER A 311 10.43 15.71 -18.22
CA SER A 311 11.13 15.50 -16.93
C SER A 311 11.38 14.03 -16.60
N GLY A 312 10.67 13.11 -17.28
CA GLY A 312 10.75 11.67 -17.06
C GLY A 312 9.84 11.19 -15.93
N ILE A 313 9.16 12.09 -15.19
CA ILE A 313 8.25 11.71 -14.11
C ILE A 313 7.11 10.83 -14.67
N GLY A 314 6.46 11.24 -15.77
CA GLY A 314 5.42 10.44 -16.42
C GLY A 314 5.88 9.03 -16.83
N SER A 315 7.12 8.92 -17.35
CA SER A 315 7.68 7.62 -17.76
C SER A 315 7.87 6.63 -16.61
N LEU A 316 8.04 7.11 -15.37
CA LEU A 316 8.09 6.24 -14.18
C LEU A 316 6.76 5.54 -13.90
N PHE A 317 5.66 6.09 -14.42
CA PHE A 317 4.30 5.57 -14.28
C PHE A 317 3.78 4.93 -15.58
N GLY A 318 4.66 4.71 -16.57
CA GLY A 318 4.27 4.16 -17.87
C GLY A 318 3.45 5.13 -18.74
N LEU A 319 3.44 6.42 -18.40
CA LEU A 319 2.76 7.47 -19.16
C LEU A 319 3.70 8.05 -20.22
N ASP A 320 3.12 8.48 -21.33
CA ASP A 320 3.86 9.17 -22.38
C ASP A 320 4.14 10.64 -22.02
N PHE A 321 4.93 11.31 -22.86
CA PHE A 321 5.31 12.71 -22.69
C PHE A 321 4.15 13.70 -22.91
N THR A 322 3.01 13.24 -23.44
CA THR A 322 1.80 14.05 -23.64
C THR A 322 0.92 14.10 -22.40
N THR A 323 1.32 13.40 -21.33
CA THR A 323 0.67 13.43 -20.02
C THR A 323 1.56 14.15 -19.01
N PRO A 324 1.58 15.49 -18.98
CA PRO A 324 2.33 16.23 -17.97
C PRO A 324 1.91 15.84 -16.54
N VAL A 325 2.93 15.71 -15.67
CA VAL A 325 2.76 15.43 -14.24
C VAL A 325 3.14 16.66 -13.46
N SER A 326 2.18 17.26 -12.75
CA SER A 326 2.44 18.41 -11.89
C SER A 326 2.79 17.99 -10.48
N VAL A 327 3.90 18.55 -9.99
CA VAL A 327 4.34 18.52 -8.58
C VAL A 327 4.52 19.93 -8.02
N SER A 328 4.23 20.96 -8.83
CA SER A 328 4.43 22.37 -8.54
C SER A 328 3.09 23.07 -8.60
N TYR A 329 2.67 23.64 -7.48
CA TYR A 329 1.37 24.27 -7.34
C TYR A 329 1.51 25.72 -6.87
N GLY A 330 0.65 26.61 -7.38
CA GLY A 330 0.62 28.00 -6.93
C GLY A 330 0.02 28.16 -5.54
N LYS A 331 0.06 29.39 -5.02
CA LYS A 331 -0.37 29.69 -3.64
C LYS A 331 -1.86 30.01 -3.61
N HIS A 332 -2.69 28.98 -3.63
CA HIS A 332 -4.15 29.14 -3.62
C HIS A 332 -4.79 28.23 -2.54
N PRO A 333 -5.97 28.58 -1.96
CA PRO A 333 -6.71 27.68 -1.08
C PRO A 333 -6.90 26.27 -1.66
N ILE A 334 -7.26 26.19 -2.95
CA ILE A 334 -7.47 24.92 -3.69
C ILE A 334 -6.25 23.99 -3.61
N THR A 335 -5.04 24.53 -3.68
CA THR A 335 -3.78 23.77 -3.79
C THR A 335 -2.99 23.71 -2.49
N ARG A 336 -3.53 24.27 -1.39
CA ARG A 336 -2.81 24.40 -0.10
C ARG A 336 -2.27 23.08 0.43
N LYS A 337 -3.00 21.98 0.22
CA LYS A 337 -2.65 20.62 0.68
C LYS A 337 -2.03 19.74 -0.42
N HIS A 338 -1.84 20.25 -1.63
CA HIS A 338 -1.24 19.51 -2.75
C HIS A 338 0.29 19.53 -2.77
N GLN A 339 0.93 20.16 -1.77
CA GLN A 339 2.39 20.13 -1.64
C GLN A 339 2.88 18.69 -1.41
N GLY A 340 3.63 18.15 -2.37
CA GLY A 340 4.14 16.78 -2.34
C GLY A 340 3.19 15.72 -2.89
N VAL A 341 2.05 16.12 -3.48
CA VAL A 341 1.11 15.23 -4.17
C VAL A 341 1.22 15.44 -5.67
N MET A 342 1.18 14.38 -6.48
CA MET A 342 1.23 14.46 -7.94
C MET A 342 -0.17 14.57 -8.54
N THR A 343 -0.30 15.34 -9.62
CA THR A 343 -1.49 15.38 -10.48
C THR A 343 -1.10 15.15 -11.94
N PHE A 344 -1.98 14.51 -12.70
CA PHE A 344 -1.73 14.03 -14.07
C PHE A 344 -2.77 14.61 -15.02
N TYR A 345 -2.32 15.11 -16.16
CA TYR A 345 -3.19 15.77 -17.14
C TYR A 345 -2.92 15.19 -18.52
N GLN A 346 -3.91 14.56 -19.16
CA GLN A 346 -3.72 13.92 -20.46
C GLN A 346 -3.99 14.94 -21.56
N LEU A 347 -3.00 15.22 -22.42
CA LEU A 347 -3.14 16.18 -23.51
C LEU A 347 -3.69 17.54 -23.03
N SER A 348 -3.15 18.11 -21.95
CA SER A 348 -3.58 19.42 -21.47
C SER A 348 -3.15 20.53 -22.42
N ARG A 349 -3.94 21.61 -22.54
CA ARG A 349 -3.49 22.90 -23.10
C ARG A 349 -2.98 23.84 -22.02
N SER A 350 -2.26 24.91 -22.42
CA SER A 350 -1.84 25.95 -21.48
C SER A 350 -3.00 26.88 -21.09
N VAL A 351 -3.04 27.25 -19.82
CA VAL A 351 -4.04 28.18 -19.26
C VAL A 351 -3.31 29.23 -18.44
N VAL A 352 -3.37 30.48 -18.85
CA VAL A 352 -2.59 31.58 -18.24
C VAL A 352 -3.53 32.68 -17.75
N PHE A 353 -3.24 33.19 -16.56
CA PHE A 353 -3.88 34.40 -16.04
C PHE A 353 -2.99 35.61 -16.33
N ASP A 354 -3.50 36.58 -17.08
CA ASP A 354 -2.83 37.83 -17.42
C ASP A 354 -3.44 39.02 -16.64
N ALA A 355 -2.75 39.39 -15.56
CA ALA A 355 -3.12 40.51 -14.70
C ALA A 355 -2.99 41.89 -15.40
N GLU A 356 -2.23 42.02 -16.50
CA GLU A 356 -2.10 43.27 -17.26
C GLU A 356 -3.26 43.49 -18.23
N SER A 357 -3.87 42.39 -18.70
CA SER A 357 -5.05 42.41 -19.58
C SER A 357 -6.34 42.83 -18.86
N THR A 358 -6.38 42.70 -17.52
CA THR A 358 -7.55 42.95 -16.70
C THR A 358 -7.60 44.38 -16.16
N GLY A 359 -8.76 45.02 -16.27
CA GLY A 359 -9.03 46.24 -15.50
C GLY A 359 -9.05 45.97 -13.99
N VAL A 360 -8.92 47.01 -13.17
CA VAL A 360 -8.94 46.92 -11.69
C VAL A 360 -10.13 46.07 -11.20
N GLY A 361 -9.88 44.95 -10.49
CA GLY A 361 -10.90 44.20 -9.76
C GLY A 361 -10.99 42.67 -9.96
N PHE A 362 -10.01 42.04 -10.61
CA PHE A 362 -9.87 40.57 -10.68
C PHE A 362 -8.56 40.14 -10.03
N GLU A 363 -8.61 39.09 -9.22
CA GLU A 363 -7.44 38.44 -8.61
C GLU A 363 -7.39 36.99 -9.08
N GLY A 364 -6.24 36.54 -9.56
CA GLY A 364 -6.08 35.20 -10.10
C GLY A 364 -4.69 34.62 -9.87
N GLU A 365 -4.62 33.30 -9.75
CA GLU A 365 -3.41 32.54 -9.44
C GLU A 365 -3.41 31.23 -10.26
N ALA A 366 -2.23 30.82 -10.75
CA ALA A 366 -2.04 29.51 -11.37
C ALA A 366 -2.15 28.40 -10.31
N LEU A 367 -2.90 27.34 -10.59
CA LEU A 367 -3.10 26.23 -9.66
C LEU A 367 -2.03 25.15 -9.83
N ALA A 368 -1.85 24.65 -11.05
CA ALA A 368 -0.92 23.57 -11.36
C ALA A 368 0.04 23.98 -12.47
N LEU A 369 1.33 23.70 -12.28
CA LEU A 369 2.41 24.04 -13.19
C LEU A 369 3.17 22.77 -13.60
N THR A 370 3.61 22.70 -14.85
CA THR A 370 4.53 21.64 -15.29
C THR A 370 5.91 21.78 -14.64
N SER A 371 6.78 20.81 -14.89
CA SER A 371 8.21 21.01 -14.63
C SER A 371 8.81 22.09 -15.54
N GLU A 372 10.01 22.56 -15.18
CA GLU A 372 10.86 23.44 -16.02
C GLU A 372 11.24 22.77 -17.36
N ALA A 373 11.13 21.44 -17.46
CA ALA A 373 11.43 20.68 -18.67
C ALA A 373 10.19 20.49 -19.57
N GLY A 374 9.03 21.02 -19.18
CA GLY A 374 7.83 21.05 -20.00
C GLY A 374 7.81 22.22 -20.97
N TRP A 375 6.98 22.13 -22.00
CA TRP A 375 6.68 23.23 -22.92
C TRP A 375 5.29 23.08 -23.53
N ALA A 376 4.76 24.17 -24.08
CA ALA A 376 3.52 24.17 -24.84
C ALA A 376 3.85 24.11 -26.33
N GLU A 377 3.51 22.99 -26.97
CA GLU A 377 3.72 22.66 -28.37
C GLU A 377 2.56 23.21 -29.21
N LYS A 378 2.88 24.05 -30.20
CA LYS A 378 1.88 24.65 -31.10
C LYS A 378 1.66 23.86 -32.37
N ASP A 379 2.56 22.94 -32.73
CA ASP A 379 2.37 22.08 -33.89
C ASP A 379 1.44 20.89 -33.58
N LEU A 380 0.14 21.16 -33.66
CA LEU A 380 -0.92 20.17 -33.42
C LEU A 380 -0.95 19.02 -34.45
N ARG A 381 -0.22 19.12 -35.58
CA ARG A 381 -0.12 18.05 -36.59
C ARG A 381 0.55 16.80 -36.04
N VAL A 382 1.39 16.95 -35.01
CA VAL A 382 2.05 15.85 -34.31
C VAL A 382 1.02 14.86 -33.73
N LEU A 383 -0.16 15.35 -33.31
CA LEU A 383 -1.23 14.53 -32.75
C LEU A 383 -2.08 13.82 -33.83
N GLN A 384 -1.92 14.17 -35.11
CA GLN A 384 -2.72 13.65 -36.23
C GLN A 384 -2.02 12.53 -37.02
N GLY A 385 -0.80 12.13 -36.63
CA GLY A 385 -0.11 10.96 -37.19
C GLY A 385 0.46 11.12 -38.60
N GLU A 386 0.50 12.34 -39.17
CA GLU A 386 1.14 12.56 -40.48
C GLU A 386 2.68 12.64 -40.34
N GLY A 387 3.35 11.49 -40.41
CA GLY A 387 4.81 11.39 -40.61
C GLY A 387 5.65 10.98 -39.38
N ASP A 388 6.96 10.83 -39.62
CA ASP A 388 7.99 10.41 -38.65
C ASP A 388 8.39 11.58 -37.72
N SER A 389 7.40 12.10 -36.98
CA SER A 389 7.48 13.38 -36.26
C SER A 389 8.08 13.17 -34.86
N THR A 390 9.37 13.48 -34.71
CA THR A 390 9.99 13.59 -33.37
C THR A 390 9.69 14.96 -32.77
N VAL A 391 9.03 15.00 -31.61
CA VAL A 391 8.74 16.27 -30.93
C VAL A 391 10.02 16.87 -30.33
N LYS A 392 10.29 18.14 -30.62
CA LYS A 392 11.39 18.92 -30.05
C LYS A 392 10.92 20.35 -29.85
N LEU A 393 11.32 20.95 -28.73
CA LEU A 393 11.08 22.37 -28.46
C LEU A 393 11.64 23.25 -29.59
N ASP A 394 10.77 23.95 -30.30
CA ASP A 394 11.11 24.89 -31.36
C ASP A 394 11.26 26.30 -30.78
N GLU A 395 12.52 26.74 -30.61
CA GLU A 395 12.86 28.05 -30.03
C GLU A 395 12.18 29.22 -30.79
N GLY A 396 11.31 29.95 -30.10
CA GLY A 396 10.60 31.13 -30.62
C GLY A 396 9.24 30.83 -31.26
N VAL A 397 8.85 29.56 -31.37
CA VAL A 397 7.49 29.13 -31.76
C VAL A 397 6.77 28.63 -30.51
N ASP A 398 7.38 27.68 -29.81
CA ASP A 398 6.86 27.06 -28.61
C ASP A 398 7.07 27.92 -27.36
N THR A 399 6.25 27.68 -26.35
CA THR A 399 6.38 28.33 -25.05
C THR A 399 7.14 27.40 -24.10
N PRO A 400 8.37 27.72 -23.67
CA PRO A 400 9.10 26.91 -22.71
C PRO A 400 8.47 27.01 -21.31
N GLY A 401 8.58 25.95 -20.53
CA GLY A 401 8.02 25.85 -19.19
C GLY A 401 8.75 26.69 -18.13
N PRO A 402 8.20 26.71 -16.90
CA PRO A 402 7.02 25.96 -16.45
C PRO A 402 5.72 26.51 -17.05
N ILE A 403 4.86 25.61 -17.54
CA ILE A 403 3.58 25.95 -18.16
C ILE A 403 2.45 25.78 -17.14
N SER A 404 1.58 26.78 -17.06
CA SER A 404 0.37 26.72 -16.24
C SER A 404 -0.70 25.88 -16.92
N LEU A 405 -1.21 24.88 -16.21
CA LEU A 405 -2.24 23.94 -16.67
C LEU A 405 -3.64 24.33 -16.18
N ALA A 406 -3.72 25.13 -15.12
CA ALA A 406 -4.97 25.55 -14.53
C ALA A 406 -4.83 26.88 -13.78
N VAL A 407 -5.91 27.65 -13.73
CA VAL A 407 -5.97 28.95 -13.03
C VAL A 407 -7.27 29.07 -12.24
N ALA A 408 -7.21 29.75 -11.09
CA ALA A 408 -8.38 30.22 -10.36
C ALA A 408 -8.42 31.74 -10.40
N VAL A 409 -9.61 32.31 -10.59
CA VAL A 409 -9.84 33.75 -10.65
C VAL A 409 -11.09 34.10 -9.84
N GLU A 410 -10.99 35.14 -9.02
CA GLU A 410 -12.13 35.76 -8.35
C GLU A 410 -12.24 37.24 -8.72
N GLY A 411 -13.47 37.72 -8.89
CA GLY A 411 -13.71 39.13 -9.16
C GLY A 411 -15.17 39.46 -9.39
N LYS A 412 -15.54 40.71 -9.07
CA LYS A 412 -16.92 41.23 -9.19
C LYS A 412 -18.00 40.38 -8.50
N GLY A 413 -17.61 39.59 -7.50
CA GLY A 413 -18.50 38.72 -6.72
C GLY A 413 -18.67 37.30 -7.27
N GLY A 414 -18.05 36.94 -8.41
CA GLY A 414 -18.08 35.58 -8.97
C GLY A 414 -16.72 34.89 -8.92
N ARG A 415 -16.72 33.56 -9.07
CA ARG A 415 -15.53 32.70 -9.02
C ARG A 415 -15.43 31.84 -10.28
N LEU A 416 -14.22 31.69 -10.81
CA LEU A 416 -13.94 30.94 -12.02
C LEU A 416 -12.70 30.08 -11.81
N VAL A 417 -12.79 28.78 -12.11
CA VAL A 417 -11.64 27.90 -12.19
C VAL A 417 -11.59 27.29 -13.58
N VAL A 418 -10.42 27.33 -14.22
CA VAL A 418 -10.22 26.82 -15.58
C VAL A 418 -9.06 25.84 -15.57
N PHE A 419 -9.31 24.63 -16.07
CA PHE A 419 -8.29 23.61 -16.35
C PHE A 419 -8.17 23.43 -17.86
N GLY A 420 -6.93 23.24 -18.34
CA GLY A 420 -6.64 22.96 -19.74
C GLY A 420 -6.86 21.51 -20.16
N ASP A 421 -7.46 20.71 -19.29
CA ASP A 421 -7.71 19.28 -19.47
C ASP A 421 -9.01 18.89 -18.75
N SER A 422 -9.88 18.12 -19.39
CA SER A 422 -11.04 17.48 -18.77
C SER A 422 -10.80 16.03 -18.34
N ASP A 423 -9.79 15.35 -18.89
CA ASP A 423 -9.48 13.96 -18.61
C ASP A 423 -8.99 13.74 -17.18
N PHE A 424 -8.27 14.70 -16.56
CA PHE A 424 -7.82 14.57 -15.16
C PHE A 424 -8.96 14.30 -14.15
N ALA A 425 -10.19 14.72 -14.47
CA ALA A 425 -11.38 14.55 -13.64
C ALA A 425 -12.24 13.33 -14.02
N THR A 426 -11.87 12.60 -15.08
CA THR A 426 -12.59 11.39 -15.54
C THR A 426 -12.24 10.17 -14.70
N ASN A 427 -13.10 9.15 -14.71
CA ASN A 427 -12.93 7.92 -13.95
C ASN A 427 -11.57 7.25 -14.16
N GLN A 428 -10.97 7.40 -15.35
CA GLN A 428 -9.65 6.86 -15.67
C GLN A 428 -8.53 7.49 -14.82
N TYR A 429 -8.63 8.78 -14.48
CA TYR A 429 -7.58 9.53 -13.79
C TYR A 429 -8.01 10.08 -12.42
N PHE A 430 -9.28 9.93 -12.04
CA PHE A 430 -9.83 10.52 -10.82
C PHE A 430 -9.11 10.03 -9.56
N ASP A 431 -8.89 8.72 -9.45
CA ASP A 431 -8.19 8.10 -8.30
C ASP A 431 -6.64 8.10 -8.47
N TYR A 432 -6.10 8.74 -9.52
CA TYR A 432 -4.64 8.85 -9.68
C TYR A 432 -4.10 9.94 -8.76
N GLN A 433 -3.43 9.49 -7.68
CA GLN A 433 -2.74 10.35 -6.71
C GLN A 433 -3.64 11.47 -6.15
N GLY A 434 -3.50 12.72 -6.64
CA GLY A 434 -4.21 13.89 -6.13
C GLY A 434 -5.23 14.51 -7.08
N ASN A 435 -5.56 13.86 -8.21
CA ASN A 435 -6.45 14.43 -9.23
C ASN A 435 -7.87 14.66 -8.70
N GLY A 436 -8.50 13.63 -8.13
CA GLY A 436 -9.82 13.74 -7.52
C GLY A 436 -9.85 14.78 -6.41
N ASP A 437 -8.83 14.81 -5.56
CA ASP A 437 -8.70 15.81 -4.48
C ASP A 437 -8.63 17.24 -5.06
N LEU A 438 -7.89 17.46 -6.15
CA LEU A 438 -7.77 18.77 -6.77
C LEU A 438 -9.11 19.23 -7.37
N ALA A 439 -9.83 18.32 -8.04
CA ALA A 439 -11.15 18.60 -8.61
C ALA A 439 -12.17 18.94 -7.51
N LEU A 440 -12.21 18.18 -6.42
CA LEU A 440 -13.10 18.41 -5.28
C LEU A 440 -12.77 19.71 -4.54
N ASN A 441 -11.48 20.03 -4.38
CA ASN A 441 -11.05 21.30 -3.79
C ASN A 441 -11.46 22.49 -4.65
N ALA A 442 -11.32 22.39 -5.98
CA ALA A 442 -11.77 23.43 -6.90
C ALA A 442 -13.28 23.65 -6.81
N LEU A 443 -14.07 22.58 -6.79
CA LEU A 443 -15.53 22.66 -6.65
C LEU A 443 -15.97 23.22 -5.29
N SER A 444 -15.31 22.83 -4.21
CA SER A 444 -15.61 23.33 -2.86
C SER A 444 -15.27 24.82 -2.74
N TRP A 445 -14.15 25.26 -3.32
CA TRP A 445 -13.83 26.68 -3.39
C TRP A 445 -14.85 27.46 -4.24
N LEU A 446 -15.27 26.91 -5.38
CA LEU A 446 -16.30 27.54 -6.22
C LEU A 446 -17.66 27.63 -5.51
N ALA A 447 -18.01 26.65 -4.68
CA ALA A 447 -19.24 26.65 -3.88
C ALA A 447 -19.18 27.57 -2.64
N GLU A 448 -18.06 28.25 -2.41
CA GLU A 448 -17.78 29.02 -1.17
C GLU A 448 -17.72 28.16 0.12
N ASP A 449 -17.62 26.84 -0.03
CA ASP A 449 -17.46 25.86 1.05
C ASP A 449 -15.97 25.63 1.38
N GLU A 450 -15.26 26.69 1.78
CA GLU A 450 -13.81 26.61 1.97
C GLU A 450 -13.37 25.63 3.08
N SER A 451 -14.28 25.30 4.02
CA SER A 451 -14.07 24.26 5.04
C SER A 451 -14.01 22.83 4.47
N LEU A 452 -14.52 22.61 3.25
CA LEU A 452 -14.48 21.32 2.55
C LEU A 452 -13.22 21.15 1.68
N ILE A 453 -12.34 22.17 1.58
CA ILE A 453 -11.05 22.11 0.84
C ILE A 453 -9.99 21.23 1.57
N SER A 454 -10.47 20.28 2.36
CA SER A 454 -9.74 19.54 3.39
C SER A 454 -9.99 18.02 3.28
N ILE A 455 -10.71 17.56 2.24
CA ILE A 455 -11.12 16.15 2.10
C ILE A 455 -9.91 15.28 1.75
N ARG A 456 -9.27 14.74 2.78
CA ARG A 456 -8.59 13.45 2.68
C ARG A 456 -8.89 12.66 3.95
N PRO A 457 -9.67 11.58 3.89
CA PRO A 457 -9.63 10.56 4.93
C PRO A 457 -8.17 10.10 5.05
N ARG A 458 -7.60 10.12 6.26
CA ARG A 458 -6.24 9.62 6.49
C ARG A 458 -6.24 8.10 6.34
N GLN A 459 -6.16 7.62 5.11
CA GLN A 459 -5.88 6.22 4.83
C GLN A 459 -4.38 5.99 4.99
N ALA A 460 -3.99 4.77 5.38
CA ALA A 460 -2.60 4.37 5.46
C ALA A 460 -1.98 4.41 4.05
N GLY A 461 -1.47 5.58 3.65
CA GLY A 461 -0.85 5.78 2.36
C GLY A 461 0.42 4.97 2.24
N TYR A 462 0.52 4.19 1.17
CA TYR A 462 1.76 3.63 0.69
C TYR A 462 2.61 4.78 0.12
N ASN A 463 3.55 5.30 0.92
CA ASN A 463 4.58 6.23 0.45
C ASN A 463 5.88 5.43 0.21
N PRO A 464 6.05 4.78 -0.97
CA PRO A 464 7.29 4.08 -1.25
C PRO A 464 8.39 5.13 -1.39
N ILE A 465 9.44 5.00 -0.58
CA ILE A 465 10.67 5.75 -0.78
C ILE A 465 11.33 5.18 -2.05
N ALA A 466 11.16 5.86 -3.18
CA ALA A 466 11.81 5.52 -4.43
C ALA A 466 13.30 5.88 -4.35
N LEU A 467 14.12 4.91 -3.94
CA LEU A 467 15.58 5.03 -3.98
C LEU A 467 16.03 4.69 -5.41
N ASN A 468 16.86 5.54 -6.02
CA ASN A 468 17.54 5.13 -7.24
C ASN A 468 18.59 4.04 -6.95
N ASP A 469 18.99 3.25 -7.95
CA ASP A 469 19.94 2.14 -7.78
C ASP A 469 21.23 2.56 -7.05
N SER A 470 21.70 3.78 -7.32
CA SER A 470 22.91 4.32 -6.67
C SER A 470 22.70 4.67 -5.19
N GLN A 471 21.52 5.18 -4.81
CA GLN A 471 21.15 5.52 -3.44
C GLN A 471 20.94 4.25 -2.62
N GLY A 472 20.33 3.22 -3.20
CA GLY A 472 20.21 1.90 -2.59
C GLY A 472 21.57 1.25 -2.32
N GLU A 473 22.49 1.30 -3.29
CA GLU A 473 23.86 0.82 -3.10
C GLU A 473 24.61 1.60 -2.01
N TRP A 474 24.52 2.92 -1.97
CA TRP A 474 25.18 3.73 -0.95
C TRP A 474 24.67 3.43 0.46
N ILE A 475 23.36 3.25 0.63
CA ILE A 475 22.76 2.87 1.90
C ILE A 475 23.25 1.49 2.34
N PHE A 476 23.31 0.52 1.43
CA PHE A 476 23.86 -0.81 1.69
C PHE A 476 25.34 -0.73 2.12
N TRP A 477 26.19 -0.04 1.37
CA TRP A 477 27.63 0.04 1.67
C TRP A 477 27.92 0.77 2.98
N ILE A 478 27.17 1.84 3.30
CA ILE A 478 27.36 2.58 4.55
C ILE A 478 26.92 1.73 5.75
N SER A 479 25.75 1.11 5.68
CA SER A 479 25.14 0.40 6.81
C SER A 479 25.72 -0.99 7.05
N VAL A 480 25.97 -1.76 6.00
CA VAL A 480 26.41 -3.17 6.10
C VAL A 480 27.92 -3.28 6.16
N VAL A 481 28.66 -2.37 5.52
CA VAL A 481 30.12 -2.50 5.38
C VAL A 481 30.86 -1.42 6.15
N LEU A 482 30.66 -0.14 5.81
CA LEU A 482 31.46 0.94 6.36
C LEU A 482 31.29 1.06 7.88
N TYR A 483 30.05 0.97 8.38
CA TYR A 483 29.76 1.12 9.80
C TYR A 483 30.32 -0.03 10.66
N PRO A 484 30.07 -1.31 10.36
CA PRO A 484 30.69 -2.42 11.09
C PRO A 484 32.21 -2.44 10.95
N LEU A 485 32.75 -2.11 9.77
CA LEU A 485 34.18 -2.05 9.54
C LEU A 485 34.84 -0.90 10.33
N ALA A 486 34.20 0.26 10.43
CA ALA A 486 34.68 1.37 11.23
C ALA A 486 34.72 1.00 12.72
N ILE A 487 33.68 0.33 13.24
CA ILE A 487 33.66 -0.16 14.64
C ILE A 487 34.74 -1.22 14.85
N ALA A 488 34.89 -2.17 13.93
CA ALA A 488 35.93 -3.19 14.00
C ALA A 488 37.33 -2.58 13.94
N LEU A 489 37.56 -1.60 13.07
CA LEU A 489 38.83 -0.88 12.93
C LEU A 489 39.14 -0.03 14.16
N VAL A 490 38.15 0.65 14.75
CA VAL A 490 38.30 1.39 16.01
C VAL A 490 38.62 0.42 17.14
N GLY A 491 37.91 -0.70 17.24
CA GLY A 491 38.21 -1.78 18.18
C GLY A 491 39.64 -2.31 18.01
N LEU A 492 40.08 -2.53 16.77
CA LEU A 492 41.40 -3.07 16.45
C LEU A 492 42.53 -2.03 16.61
N LEU A 493 42.27 -0.74 16.35
CA LEU A 493 43.21 0.38 16.60
C LEU A 493 43.38 0.67 18.09
N VAL A 494 42.28 0.64 18.85
CA VAL A 494 42.31 0.78 20.31
C VAL A 494 43.06 -0.40 20.96
N VAL A 495 42.89 -1.61 20.41
CA VAL A 495 43.53 -2.83 20.92
C VAL A 495 44.99 -3.00 20.47
N SER A 496 45.35 -2.60 19.24
CA SER A 496 46.71 -2.80 18.68
C SER A 496 47.77 -1.85 19.24
N ARG A 497 47.39 -0.70 19.82
CA ARG A 497 48.37 0.25 20.38
C ARG A 497 48.99 -0.18 21.72
N LYS A 498 48.51 -1.22 22.42
CA LYS A 498 49.08 -1.67 23.73
C LYS A 498 48.85 -3.17 24.07
N GLY A 499 49.54 -4.12 23.40
CA GLY A 499 49.45 -5.59 23.64
C GLY A 499 49.70 -6.04 25.11
N ARG A 500 49.41 -7.27 25.59
CA ARG A 500 49.20 -8.62 25.04
C ARG A 500 48.06 -9.31 25.83
N TRP A 501 47.24 -10.15 25.18
CA TRP A 501 46.19 -10.94 25.84
C TRP A 501 46.78 -11.89 26.89
N SER A 502 46.15 -12.06 28.06
CA SER A 502 46.38 -13.26 28.87
C SER A 502 45.51 -14.39 28.32
N VAL A 503 46.06 -15.61 28.23
CA VAL A 503 45.34 -16.79 27.74
C VAL A 503 44.02 -17.00 28.49
N THR A 504 43.95 -16.59 29.76
CA THR A 504 42.75 -16.62 30.60
C THR A 504 41.63 -15.69 30.15
N GLU A 505 41.93 -14.54 29.54
CA GLU A 505 40.92 -13.61 28.99
C GLU A 505 40.34 -14.14 27.67
N LEU A 506 41.19 -14.74 26.81
CA LEU A 506 40.76 -15.45 25.60
C LEU A 506 39.89 -16.67 25.94
N VAL A 507 40.30 -17.43 26.96
CA VAL A 507 39.55 -18.59 27.44
C VAL A 507 38.24 -18.18 28.08
N GLY A 508 38.16 -17.05 28.79
CA GLY A 508 36.92 -16.55 29.38
C GLY A 508 35.90 -16.06 28.34
N ALA A 509 36.35 -15.32 27.33
CA ALA A 509 35.50 -14.94 26.20
C ALA A 509 35.08 -16.17 25.37
N GLY A 510 36.01 -17.09 25.13
CA GLY A 510 35.74 -18.37 24.48
C GLY A 510 34.75 -19.23 25.26
N LEU A 511 34.87 -19.34 26.59
CA LEU A 511 33.93 -20.08 27.43
C LEU A 511 32.55 -19.45 27.43
N GLY A 512 32.45 -18.12 27.46
CA GLY A 512 31.17 -17.42 27.38
C GLY A 512 30.45 -17.68 26.04
N ILE A 513 31.20 -17.67 24.94
CA ILE A 513 30.69 -18.04 23.61
C ILE A 513 30.28 -19.51 23.59
N VAL A 514 31.10 -20.43 24.12
CA VAL A 514 30.79 -21.87 24.18
C VAL A 514 29.60 -22.18 25.10
N LEU A 515 29.43 -21.47 26.22
CA LEU A 515 28.26 -21.62 27.10
C LEU A 515 26.99 -21.06 26.44
N SER A 516 27.09 -19.93 25.74
CA SER A 516 25.96 -19.35 25.02
C SER A 516 25.53 -20.24 23.85
N LEU A 517 26.51 -20.75 23.08
CA LEU A 517 26.28 -21.75 22.03
C LEU A 517 25.80 -23.08 22.62
N GLY A 518 26.25 -23.47 23.80
CA GLY A 518 25.82 -24.67 24.50
C GLY A 518 24.39 -24.57 25.04
N ILE A 519 23.98 -23.41 25.55
CA ILE A 519 22.60 -23.13 25.94
C ILE A 519 21.70 -23.09 24.69
N ALA A 520 22.14 -22.43 23.61
CA ALA A 520 21.42 -22.44 22.35
C ALA A 520 21.28 -23.86 21.77
N ALA A 521 22.35 -24.66 21.82
CA ALA A 521 22.33 -26.06 21.39
C ALA A 521 21.47 -26.93 22.31
N LEU A 522 21.45 -26.68 23.63
CA LEU A 522 20.60 -27.39 24.59
C LEU A 522 19.12 -27.03 24.41
N LEU A 523 18.80 -25.76 24.14
CA LEU A 523 17.45 -25.31 23.82
C LEU A 523 16.98 -25.93 22.50
N ASN A 524 17.83 -25.96 21.48
CA ASN A 524 17.53 -26.69 20.24
C ASN A 524 17.35 -28.18 20.50
N PHE A 525 18.23 -28.82 21.28
CA PHE A 525 18.12 -30.24 21.64
C PHE A 525 16.85 -30.55 22.44
N LEU A 526 16.45 -29.68 23.38
CA LEU A 526 15.23 -29.83 24.15
C LEU A 526 13.98 -29.63 23.28
N GLY A 527 14.00 -28.65 22.38
CA GLY A 527 12.94 -28.41 21.40
C GLY A 527 12.76 -29.59 20.44
N ASP A 528 13.86 -30.18 19.97
CA ASP A 528 13.87 -31.32 19.04
C ASP A 528 13.48 -32.65 19.73
N ARG A 529 13.83 -32.82 21.02
CA ARG A 529 13.59 -34.07 21.77
C ARG A 529 12.18 -34.17 22.36
N TYR A 530 11.58 -33.05 22.80
CA TYR A 530 10.34 -33.07 23.58
C TYR A 530 9.11 -32.55 22.82
N ASN A 531 9.25 -31.99 21.61
CA ASN A 531 8.15 -31.60 20.71
C ASN A 531 7.00 -30.81 21.37
N ILE A 532 7.26 -30.09 22.46
CA ILE A 532 6.30 -29.16 23.06
C ILE A 532 6.42 -27.86 22.29
N ARG A 533 5.55 -27.67 21.29
CA ARG A 533 5.40 -26.41 20.58
C ARG A 533 4.14 -25.73 21.11
N HIS A 534 4.32 -24.58 21.74
CA HIS A 534 3.22 -23.70 22.05
C HIS A 534 3.28 -22.56 21.05
N ASP A 535 2.27 -22.46 20.19
CA ASP A 535 2.15 -21.32 19.30
C ASP A 535 1.80 -20.08 20.14
N MET A 536 2.79 -19.21 20.32
CA MET A 536 2.64 -17.96 21.06
C MET A 536 2.34 -16.78 20.12
N THR A 537 2.07 -17.04 18.84
CA THR A 537 1.57 -16.00 17.93
C THR A 537 0.14 -15.65 18.29
N ALA A 538 -0.21 -14.37 18.19
CA ALA A 538 -1.56 -13.89 18.53
C ALA A 538 -2.65 -14.58 17.68
N ASP A 539 -2.32 -14.97 16.45
CA ASP A 539 -3.25 -15.52 15.46
C ASP A 539 -3.13 -17.04 15.25
N ALA A 540 -2.31 -17.72 16.07
CA ALA A 540 -2.05 -19.15 15.96
C ALA A 540 -1.57 -19.61 14.56
N LEU A 541 -0.66 -18.83 13.96
CA LEU A 541 -0.14 -18.96 12.58
C LEU A 541 0.60 -20.26 12.27
N PHE A 542 0.99 -21.02 13.29
CA PHE A 542 1.73 -22.27 13.18
C PHE A 542 0.89 -23.49 13.62
N THR A 543 -0.44 -23.34 13.65
CA THR A 543 -1.39 -24.43 13.91
C THR A 543 -2.50 -24.43 12.86
N LEU A 544 -3.01 -25.61 12.49
CA LEU A 544 -4.10 -25.71 11.52
C LEU A 544 -5.38 -25.05 12.02
N SER A 545 -6.13 -24.43 11.09
CA SER A 545 -7.47 -23.93 11.34
C SER A 545 -8.44 -25.06 11.73
N ASP A 546 -9.53 -24.69 12.39
CA ASP A 546 -10.56 -25.67 12.79
C ASP A 546 -11.23 -26.31 11.57
N ASP A 547 -11.33 -25.58 10.45
CA ASP A 547 -11.89 -26.09 9.20
C ASP A 547 -10.93 -27.09 8.52
N SER A 548 -9.63 -26.80 8.48
CA SER A 548 -8.62 -27.76 7.99
C SER A 548 -8.54 -29.02 8.86
N LYS A 549 -8.68 -28.89 10.18
CA LYS A 549 -8.76 -30.04 11.09
C LYS A 549 -10.00 -30.89 10.83
N ARG A 550 -11.16 -30.25 10.59
CA ARG A 550 -12.40 -30.95 10.22
C ARG A 550 -12.24 -31.66 8.87
N LEU A 551 -11.65 -31.00 7.87
CA LEU A 551 -11.36 -31.60 6.57
C LEU A 551 -10.51 -32.86 6.73
N MET A 552 -9.44 -32.81 7.53
CA MET A 552 -8.59 -33.97 7.77
C MET A 552 -9.31 -35.08 8.56
N SER A 553 -10.25 -34.74 9.45
CA SER A 553 -11.11 -35.75 10.08
C SER A 553 -12.05 -36.42 9.08
N THR A 554 -12.56 -35.68 8.08
CA THR A 554 -13.37 -36.25 6.99
C THR A 554 -12.54 -37.18 6.11
N VAL A 555 -11.30 -36.81 5.77
CA VAL A 555 -10.37 -37.68 5.02
C VAL A 555 -10.17 -39.02 5.73
N GLU A 556 -9.96 -38.99 7.05
CA GLU A 556 -9.79 -40.19 7.87
C GLU A 556 -11.08 -41.02 7.98
N GLU A 557 -12.24 -40.38 8.16
CA GLU A 557 -13.55 -41.04 8.20
C GLU A 557 -13.91 -41.74 6.88
N GLU A 558 -13.56 -41.13 5.74
CA GLU A 558 -13.79 -41.69 4.40
C GLU A 558 -12.70 -42.69 3.95
N GLY A 559 -11.65 -42.87 4.75
CA GLY A 559 -10.54 -43.78 4.44
C GLY A 559 -9.70 -43.36 3.22
N GLN A 560 -9.72 -42.07 2.89
CA GLN A 560 -8.97 -41.49 1.78
C GLN A 560 -7.55 -41.14 2.23
N TYR A 561 -6.56 -41.31 1.35
CA TYR A 561 -5.15 -40.99 1.66
C TYR A 561 -4.67 -39.81 0.83
N VAL A 562 -4.12 -38.79 1.48
CA VAL A 562 -3.61 -37.57 0.84
C VAL A 562 -2.08 -37.63 0.75
N HIS A 563 -1.54 -37.43 -0.43
CA HIS A 563 -0.10 -37.36 -0.68
C HIS A 563 0.25 -36.09 -1.46
N VAL A 564 1.10 -35.24 -0.89
CA VAL A 564 1.46 -33.94 -1.48
C VAL A 564 2.91 -33.95 -1.99
N LYS A 565 3.11 -33.87 -3.30
CA LYS A 565 4.45 -33.72 -3.92
C LYS A 565 4.71 -32.28 -4.27
N THR A 566 5.76 -31.68 -3.71
CA THR A 566 6.07 -30.27 -3.93
C THR A 566 7.42 -30.05 -4.56
N PHE A 567 7.46 -29.30 -5.67
CA PHE A 567 8.64 -29.09 -6.49
C PHE A 567 9.34 -27.77 -6.14
N MET A 568 10.22 -27.81 -5.14
CA MET A 568 10.97 -26.64 -4.69
C MET A 568 12.29 -27.00 -4.01
N SER A 569 13.20 -26.03 -3.86
CA SER A 569 14.41 -26.24 -3.07
C SER A 569 14.11 -26.21 -1.56
N GLU A 570 14.87 -26.96 -0.76
CA GLU A 570 14.70 -26.99 0.71
C GLU A 570 14.82 -25.60 1.36
N MET A 571 15.64 -24.70 0.79
CA MET A 571 15.80 -23.34 1.33
C MET A 571 14.61 -22.42 1.02
N GLU A 572 13.94 -22.61 -0.12
CA GLU A 572 12.79 -21.79 -0.53
C GLU A 572 11.50 -22.20 0.22
N GLY A 573 11.44 -23.44 0.71
CA GLY A 573 10.21 -24.08 1.20
C GLY A 573 9.95 -24.14 2.69
N MET A 574 10.84 -23.62 3.54
CA MET A 574 10.81 -23.90 4.99
C MET A 574 9.42 -23.68 5.63
N ARG A 575 8.73 -22.58 5.28
CA ARG A 575 7.41 -22.25 5.85
C ARG A 575 6.30 -23.20 5.36
N PHE A 576 6.27 -23.52 4.08
CA PHE A 576 5.27 -24.44 3.52
C PHE A 576 5.52 -25.89 3.96
N GLN A 577 6.79 -26.27 4.13
CA GLN A 577 7.16 -27.54 4.73
C GLN A 577 6.66 -27.67 6.17
N ASP A 578 6.75 -26.61 6.97
CA ASP A 578 6.25 -26.63 8.35
C ASP A 578 4.72 -26.76 8.41
N LEU A 579 4.00 -26.16 7.44
CA LEU A 579 2.56 -26.40 7.26
C LEU A 579 2.26 -27.87 6.93
N MET A 580 2.96 -28.47 5.96
CA MET A 580 2.77 -29.89 5.61
C MET A 580 3.11 -30.85 6.76
N LYS A 581 4.09 -30.50 7.62
CA LYS A 581 4.36 -31.24 8.86
C LYS A 581 3.17 -31.22 9.81
N GLU A 582 2.46 -30.09 9.90
CA GLU A 582 1.30 -29.98 10.78
C GLU A 582 0.12 -30.83 10.26
N TYR A 583 -0.11 -30.85 8.93
CA TYR A 583 -1.08 -31.78 8.31
C TYR A 583 -0.76 -33.25 8.59
N ASN A 584 0.52 -33.65 8.43
CA ASN A 584 0.99 -35.01 8.73
C ASN A 584 0.88 -35.33 10.23
N HIS A 585 1.09 -34.35 11.11
CA HIS A 585 0.92 -34.55 12.55
C HIS A 585 -0.53 -34.71 12.97
N GLN A 586 -1.45 -34.01 12.28
CA GLN A 586 -2.88 -34.02 12.57
C GLN A 586 -3.57 -35.31 12.10
N SER A 587 -3.09 -35.95 11.03
CA SER A 587 -3.68 -37.19 10.50
C SER A 587 -2.61 -38.11 9.90
N ASP A 588 -2.65 -39.38 10.28
CA ASP A 588 -1.82 -40.45 9.69
C ASP A 588 -2.19 -40.76 8.21
N TYR A 589 -3.29 -40.18 7.70
CA TYR A 589 -3.73 -40.30 6.30
C TYR A 589 -3.19 -39.19 5.40
N PHE A 590 -2.23 -38.40 5.87
CA PHE A 590 -1.55 -37.35 5.10
C PHE A 590 -0.04 -37.56 5.08
N ASP A 591 0.56 -37.52 3.89
CA ASP A 591 2.02 -37.55 3.71
C ASP A 591 2.47 -36.57 2.63
N TYR A 592 3.75 -36.20 2.65
CA TYR A 592 4.29 -35.23 1.71
C TYR A 592 5.74 -35.55 1.29
N GLU A 593 6.08 -35.15 0.07
CA GLU A 593 7.43 -35.28 -0.51
C GLU A 593 7.88 -33.92 -1.08
N LEU A 594 9.13 -33.53 -0.78
CA LEU A 594 9.78 -32.35 -1.36
C LEU A 594 10.78 -32.78 -2.43
N VAL A 595 10.56 -32.32 -3.66
CA VAL A 595 11.37 -32.68 -4.83
C VAL A 595 12.15 -31.44 -5.29
N ASP A 596 13.46 -31.46 -5.08
CA ASP A 596 14.35 -30.39 -5.57
C ASP A 596 14.38 -30.41 -7.12
N PRO A 597 13.86 -29.37 -7.80
CA PRO A 597 13.76 -29.35 -9.26
C PRO A 597 15.12 -29.35 -9.95
N GLN A 598 16.17 -28.84 -9.28
CA GLN A 598 17.53 -28.79 -9.84
C GLN A 598 18.22 -30.16 -9.79
N LYS A 599 17.89 -30.98 -8.78
CA LYS A 599 18.47 -32.32 -8.62
C LYS A 599 17.68 -33.38 -9.36
N ASN A 600 16.37 -33.19 -9.54
CA ASN A 600 15.44 -34.20 -10.05
C ASN A 600 14.74 -33.77 -11.35
N ALA A 601 15.51 -33.35 -12.36
CA ALA A 601 14.98 -32.89 -13.65
C ALA A 601 14.02 -33.90 -14.34
N LEU A 602 14.27 -35.21 -14.18
CA LEU A 602 13.38 -36.25 -14.73
C LEU A 602 11.98 -36.22 -14.11
N GLN A 603 11.86 -35.95 -12.81
CA GLN A 603 10.55 -35.85 -12.15
C GLN A 603 9.82 -34.56 -12.52
N VAL A 604 10.55 -33.46 -12.74
CA VAL A 604 10.00 -32.19 -13.23
C VAL A 604 9.37 -32.37 -14.62
N GLU A 605 10.08 -33.08 -15.51
CA GLU A 605 9.62 -33.39 -16.86
C GLU A 605 8.42 -34.36 -16.84
N GLN A 606 8.49 -35.45 -16.06
CA GLN A 606 7.40 -36.42 -15.95
C GLN A 606 6.10 -35.84 -15.39
N ASN A 607 6.19 -34.85 -14.52
CA ASN A 607 5.04 -34.20 -13.90
C ASN A 607 4.64 -32.89 -14.62
N ASN A 608 5.26 -32.55 -15.76
CA ASN A 608 5.01 -31.31 -16.50
C ASN A 608 5.05 -30.05 -15.62
N ILE A 609 6.07 -29.94 -14.77
CA ILE A 609 6.24 -28.78 -13.88
C ILE A 609 6.92 -27.66 -14.66
N ARG A 610 6.19 -26.57 -14.91
CA ARG A 610 6.67 -25.39 -15.65
C ARG A 610 7.16 -24.27 -14.72
N GLU A 611 6.64 -24.25 -13.50
CA GLU A 611 6.87 -23.19 -12.52
C GLU A 611 7.45 -23.77 -11.22
N ARG A 612 8.32 -22.99 -10.57
CA ARG A 612 8.90 -23.39 -9.28
C ARG A 612 7.86 -23.22 -8.18
N GLY A 613 7.81 -24.16 -7.25
CA GLY A 613 6.90 -24.08 -6.10
C GLY A 613 5.53 -24.72 -6.32
N THR A 614 5.30 -25.36 -7.47
CA THR A 614 4.08 -26.14 -7.71
C THR A 614 4.00 -27.33 -6.77
N SER A 615 2.85 -27.51 -6.14
CA SER A 615 2.49 -28.72 -5.38
C SER A 615 1.42 -29.52 -6.13
N ILE A 616 1.60 -30.83 -6.16
CA ILE A 616 0.61 -31.80 -6.63
C ILE A 616 0.02 -32.48 -5.41
N VAL A 617 -1.27 -32.27 -5.17
CA VAL A 617 -2.04 -32.90 -4.10
C VAL A 617 -2.73 -34.13 -4.70
N GLU A 618 -2.30 -35.33 -4.33
CA GLU A 618 -2.91 -36.59 -4.75
C GLU A 618 -3.82 -37.13 -3.62
N VAL A 619 -5.11 -37.29 -3.87
CA VAL A 619 -6.04 -37.99 -2.98
C VAL A 619 -6.33 -39.37 -3.55
N ARG A 620 -6.11 -40.41 -2.73
CA ARG A 620 -6.27 -41.81 -3.11
C ARG A 620 -7.38 -42.46 -2.29
N GLY A 621 -8.40 -42.95 -2.97
CA GLY A 621 -9.42 -43.81 -2.39
C GLY A 621 -10.30 -44.43 -3.48
N ASP A 622 -11.04 -45.48 -3.11
CA ASP A 622 -11.85 -46.30 -4.03
C ASP A 622 -11.11 -46.87 -5.25
N GLY A 623 -9.77 -46.97 -5.18
CA GLY A 623 -8.94 -47.45 -6.28
C GLY A 623 -8.64 -46.42 -7.38
N GLN A 624 -9.03 -45.16 -7.19
CA GLN A 624 -8.70 -44.04 -8.07
C GLN A 624 -7.72 -43.07 -7.39
N VAL A 625 -6.93 -42.38 -8.20
CA VAL A 625 -6.03 -41.30 -7.75
C VAL A 625 -6.53 -40.02 -8.40
N ARG A 626 -6.97 -39.07 -7.57
CA ARG A 626 -7.41 -37.75 -8.01
C ARG A 626 -6.32 -36.75 -7.64
N SER A 627 -5.95 -35.88 -8.56
CA SER A 627 -4.88 -34.93 -8.32
C SER A 627 -5.31 -33.49 -8.58
N GLU A 628 -4.85 -32.59 -7.71
CA GLU A 628 -5.06 -31.15 -7.83
C GLU A 628 -3.70 -30.46 -7.81
N ARG A 629 -3.53 -29.44 -8.63
CA ARG A 629 -2.29 -28.65 -8.69
C ARG A 629 -2.53 -27.31 -8.02
N ILE A 630 -1.62 -26.93 -7.14
CA ILE A 630 -1.62 -25.61 -6.52
C ILE A 630 -0.27 -24.94 -6.71
N MET A 631 -0.32 -23.65 -7.00
CA MET A 631 0.86 -22.79 -7.10
C MET A 631 1.03 -21.93 -5.83
N GLN A 632 -0.09 -21.66 -5.16
CA GLN A 632 -0.09 -20.87 -3.93
C GLN A 632 0.27 -21.75 -2.73
N MET A 633 1.31 -21.33 -1.99
CA MET A 633 1.83 -22.04 -0.83
C MET A 633 1.14 -21.60 0.47
N SER A 634 -0.19 -21.77 0.53
CA SER A 634 -1.01 -21.41 1.70
C SER A 634 -1.79 -22.60 2.26
N GLU A 635 -2.25 -22.49 3.51
CA GLU A 635 -3.18 -23.45 4.10
C GLU A 635 -4.48 -23.49 3.28
N GLU A 636 -5.05 -22.34 2.95
CA GLU A 636 -6.25 -22.24 2.11
C GLU A 636 -6.11 -23.02 0.80
N ALA A 637 -5.04 -22.77 0.04
CA ALA A 637 -4.84 -23.41 -1.26
C ALA A 637 -4.72 -24.92 -1.10
N LEU A 638 -4.00 -25.38 -0.08
CA LEU A 638 -3.83 -26.80 0.21
C LEU A 638 -5.15 -27.45 0.67
N SER A 639 -5.88 -26.85 1.61
CA SER A 639 -7.17 -27.36 2.10
C SER A 639 -8.21 -27.40 0.98
N ASN A 640 -8.30 -26.34 0.18
CA ASN A 640 -9.24 -26.27 -0.94
C ASN A 640 -8.87 -27.28 -2.03
N ALA A 641 -7.59 -27.52 -2.29
CA ALA A 641 -7.18 -28.58 -3.22
C ALA A 641 -7.53 -29.98 -2.72
N ILE A 642 -7.33 -30.26 -1.42
CA ILE A 642 -7.76 -31.53 -0.80
C ILE A 642 -9.28 -31.66 -0.91
N LEU A 643 -10.04 -30.62 -0.59
CA LEU A 643 -11.50 -30.61 -0.68
C LEU A 643 -12.01 -30.82 -2.12
N LYS A 644 -11.38 -30.14 -3.10
CA LYS A 644 -11.69 -30.32 -4.53
C LYS A 644 -11.39 -31.74 -5.00
N ALA A 645 -10.24 -32.30 -4.62
CA ALA A 645 -9.88 -33.67 -4.97
C ALA A 645 -10.83 -34.70 -4.32
N LEU A 646 -11.31 -34.47 -3.10
CA LEU A 646 -12.33 -35.30 -2.46
C LEU A 646 -13.68 -35.23 -3.20
N ARG A 647 -14.08 -34.03 -3.63
CA ARG A 647 -15.38 -33.77 -4.28
C ARG A 647 -15.40 -33.97 -5.79
N ALA A 648 -14.25 -34.14 -6.43
CA ALA A 648 -14.15 -34.23 -7.89
C ALA A 648 -15.08 -35.34 -8.43
N ARG A 649 -16.07 -34.92 -9.23
CA ARG A 649 -16.95 -35.78 -10.02
C ARG A 649 -16.27 -36.09 -11.36
N ASP A 650 -16.61 -37.21 -11.98
CA ASP A 650 -16.17 -37.53 -13.35
C ASP A 650 -16.82 -36.54 -14.34
N MET A 651 -16.18 -35.40 -14.59
CA MET A 651 -16.69 -34.40 -15.53
C MET A 651 -16.40 -34.81 -16.97
N LYS A 652 -17.36 -34.63 -17.87
CA LYS A 652 -17.19 -34.96 -19.30
C LYS A 652 -17.36 -33.74 -20.19
N ALA A 653 -16.37 -33.51 -21.05
CA ALA A 653 -16.40 -32.48 -22.08
C ALA A 653 -16.66 -33.13 -23.44
N TYR A 654 -17.84 -32.89 -24.01
CA TYR A 654 -18.25 -33.42 -25.31
C TYR A 654 -17.95 -32.42 -26.42
N PHE A 655 -17.29 -32.87 -27.47
CA PHE A 655 -17.01 -32.07 -28.67
C PHE A 655 -17.89 -32.52 -29.83
N THR A 656 -18.57 -31.56 -30.46
CA THR A 656 -19.42 -31.84 -31.63
C THR A 656 -18.59 -32.32 -32.83
N THR A 657 -19.23 -33.06 -33.72
CA THR A 657 -18.67 -33.44 -35.01
C THR A 657 -19.73 -33.43 -36.11
N GLY A 658 -19.30 -33.35 -37.36
CA GLY A 658 -20.15 -33.43 -38.55
C GLY A 658 -20.20 -32.15 -39.37
N HIS A 659 -19.58 -31.07 -38.90
CA HIS A 659 -19.59 -29.74 -39.51
C HIS A 659 -18.17 -29.23 -39.83
N GLY A 660 -17.19 -30.14 -39.97
CA GLY A 660 -15.80 -29.81 -40.25
C GLY A 660 -15.06 -29.18 -39.07
N GLU A 661 -15.50 -29.44 -37.84
CA GLU A 661 -14.88 -28.99 -36.60
C GLU A 661 -13.40 -29.40 -36.49
N ALA A 662 -12.61 -28.63 -35.74
CA ALA A 662 -11.18 -28.89 -35.63
C ALA A 662 -10.82 -30.14 -34.80
N GLU A 663 -9.69 -30.76 -35.15
CA GLU A 663 -9.22 -31.98 -34.49
C GLU A 663 -8.41 -31.67 -33.22
N LEU A 664 -8.84 -32.24 -32.09
CA LEU A 664 -8.18 -32.08 -30.79
C LEU A 664 -6.85 -32.82 -30.65
N ASP A 665 -6.61 -33.86 -31.46
CA ASP A 665 -5.40 -34.69 -31.36
C ASP A 665 -4.24 -34.19 -32.24
N GLN A 666 -4.49 -33.17 -33.07
CA GLN A 666 -3.48 -32.57 -33.92
C GLN A 666 -2.50 -31.73 -33.08
N VAL A 667 -1.20 -32.01 -33.25
CA VAL A 667 -0.10 -31.44 -32.43
C VAL A 667 0.67 -30.32 -33.13
N ASP A 668 0.38 -30.01 -34.39
CA ASP A 668 0.98 -28.86 -35.08
C ASP A 668 0.37 -27.54 -34.60
N GLY A 669 0.88 -26.40 -35.06
CA GLY A 669 0.43 -25.08 -34.60
C GLY A 669 -1.09 -24.84 -34.76
N LYS A 670 -1.70 -25.42 -35.79
CA LYS A 670 -3.13 -25.28 -36.09
C LYS A 670 -4.04 -26.27 -35.35
N GLY A 671 -3.46 -27.26 -34.68
CA GLY A 671 -4.20 -28.23 -33.88
C GLY A 671 -4.56 -27.72 -32.49
N TYR A 672 -5.28 -28.54 -31.71
CA TYR A 672 -5.83 -28.16 -30.39
C TYR A 672 -5.42 -29.13 -29.26
N SER A 673 -4.30 -29.85 -29.43
CA SER A 673 -3.78 -30.78 -28.43
C SER A 673 -3.48 -30.15 -27.06
N LEU A 674 -3.09 -28.87 -27.01
CA LEU A 674 -2.85 -28.14 -25.77
C LEU A 674 -4.16 -27.85 -25.02
N LEU A 675 -5.24 -27.50 -25.74
CA LEU A 675 -6.58 -27.35 -25.18
C LEU A 675 -7.08 -28.69 -24.60
N LYS A 676 -6.92 -29.79 -25.35
CA LYS A 676 -7.23 -31.15 -24.86
C LYS A 676 -6.43 -31.50 -23.59
N GLY A 677 -5.16 -31.12 -23.55
CA GLY A 677 -4.31 -31.25 -22.37
C GLY A 677 -4.84 -30.47 -21.18
N ARG A 678 -5.19 -29.18 -21.38
CA ARG A 678 -5.75 -28.32 -20.34
C ARG A 678 -7.06 -28.85 -19.78
N LEU A 679 -7.96 -29.37 -20.62
CA LEU A 679 -9.21 -29.99 -20.17
C LEU A 679 -8.97 -31.22 -19.27
N ARG A 680 -7.97 -32.05 -19.60
CA ARG A 680 -7.58 -33.18 -18.74
C ARG A 680 -6.97 -32.71 -17.41
N GLU A 681 -6.21 -31.62 -17.43
CA GLU A 681 -5.70 -30.99 -16.19
C GLU A 681 -6.84 -30.43 -15.33
N LEU A 682 -7.95 -30.01 -15.93
CA LEU A 682 -9.18 -29.59 -15.26
C LEU A 682 -10.12 -30.77 -14.92
N ASN A 683 -9.62 -32.01 -14.89
CA ASN A 683 -10.35 -33.23 -14.55
C ASN A 683 -11.53 -33.58 -15.49
N PHE A 684 -11.48 -33.17 -16.77
CA PHE A 684 -12.45 -33.62 -17.77
C PHE A 684 -11.98 -34.89 -18.50
N GLU A 685 -12.88 -35.86 -18.60
CA GLU A 685 -12.84 -36.86 -19.67
C GLU A 685 -13.29 -36.19 -20.98
N VAL A 686 -12.39 -36.10 -21.94
CA VAL A 686 -12.66 -35.48 -23.25
C VAL A 686 -13.25 -36.53 -24.20
N VAL A 687 -14.51 -36.35 -24.56
CA VAL A 687 -15.24 -37.21 -25.49
C VAL A 687 -15.40 -36.48 -26.81
N SER A 688 -14.63 -36.88 -27.81
CA SER A 688 -14.75 -36.35 -29.17
C SER A 688 -15.74 -37.16 -30.01
N GLY A 689 -16.32 -36.52 -31.03
CA GLY A 689 -17.16 -37.20 -32.02
C GLY A 689 -18.64 -37.26 -31.68
N LEU A 690 -19.16 -36.32 -30.89
CA LEU A 690 -20.58 -36.24 -30.59
C LEU A 690 -21.37 -35.86 -31.85
N GLN A 691 -22.21 -36.76 -32.34
CA GLN A 691 -23.15 -36.48 -33.43
C GLN A 691 -24.46 -35.95 -32.83
N LEU A 692 -24.82 -34.71 -33.15
CA LEU A 692 -25.99 -34.06 -32.54
C LEU A 692 -27.32 -34.77 -32.83
N GLN A 693 -27.41 -35.51 -33.93
CA GLN A 693 -28.56 -36.36 -34.25
C GLN A 693 -28.86 -37.44 -33.20
N ASP A 694 -27.87 -37.84 -32.40
CA ASP A 694 -28.03 -38.81 -31.31
C ASP A 694 -28.47 -38.14 -29.99
N GLY A 695 -28.51 -36.80 -29.95
CA GLY A 695 -28.75 -35.99 -28.75
C GLY A 695 -27.48 -35.75 -27.93
N VAL A 696 -27.50 -34.72 -27.07
CA VAL A 696 -26.43 -34.48 -26.10
C VAL A 696 -26.66 -35.38 -24.88
N PRO A 697 -25.68 -36.19 -24.44
CA PRO A 697 -25.84 -37.07 -23.28
C PRO A 697 -26.10 -36.30 -21.98
N ASP A 698 -26.90 -36.88 -21.08
CA ASP A 698 -27.25 -36.27 -19.78
C ASP A 698 -26.04 -36.13 -18.84
N ASP A 699 -24.95 -36.89 -19.06
CA ASP A 699 -23.69 -36.80 -18.31
C ASP A 699 -22.71 -35.76 -18.88
N ALA A 700 -23.11 -35.00 -19.91
CA ALA A 700 -22.31 -33.90 -20.45
C ALA A 700 -22.22 -32.76 -19.43
N SER A 701 -21.02 -32.56 -18.87
CA SER A 701 -20.73 -31.44 -17.97
C SER A 701 -20.39 -30.15 -18.72
N LEU A 702 -19.86 -30.31 -19.95
CA LEU A 702 -19.54 -29.23 -20.87
C LEU A 702 -19.73 -29.72 -22.31
N LEU A 703 -20.39 -28.91 -23.14
CA LEU A 703 -20.46 -29.10 -24.59
C LEU A 703 -19.57 -28.07 -25.27
N VAL A 704 -18.74 -28.49 -26.23
CA VAL A 704 -17.83 -27.60 -26.97
C VAL A 704 -18.08 -27.69 -28.47
N VAL A 705 -18.30 -26.54 -29.10
CA VAL A 705 -18.33 -26.38 -30.57
C VAL A 705 -17.05 -25.67 -30.97
N LEU A 706 -16.19 -26.37 -31.72
CA LEU A 706 -14.83 -25.94 -32.03
C LEU A 706 -14.64 -25.73 -33.53
N ALA A 707 -14.49 -24.47 -33.96
CA ALA A 707 -14.13 -24.08 -35.32
C ALA A 707 -14.95 -24.78 -36.43
N PRO A 708 -16.29 -24.71 -36.42
CA PRO A 708 -17.10 -25.35 -37.45
C PRO A 708 -16.86 -24.69 -38.81
N LYS A 709 -16.66 -25.49 -39.86
CA LYS A 709 -16.42 -25.04 -41.24
C LYS A 709 -17.66 -25.11 -42.12
N GLU A 710 -18.60 -25.96 -41.75
CA GLU A 710 -19.89 -26.13 -42.40
C GLU A 710 -21.02 -25.59 -41.52
N ARG A 711 -22.10 -25.16 -42.17
CA ARG A 711 -23.26 -24.61 -41.49
C ARG A 711 -24.05 -25.72 -40.77
N PHE A 712 -24.40 -25.51 -39.50
CA PHE A 712 -25.31 -26.36 -38.74
C PHE A 712 -26.70 -26.37 -39.39
N SER A 713 -27.30 -27.56 -39.48
CA SER A 713 -28.68 -27.69 -39.93
C SER A 713 -29.65 -27.15 -38.87
N ALA A 714 -30.88 -26.80 -39.27
CA ALA A 714 -31.90 -26.38 -38.31
C ALA A 714 -32.21 -27.46 -37.26
N VAL A 715 -32.05 -28.74 -37.63
CA VAL A 715 -32.27 -29.88 -36.71
C VAL A 715 -31.16 -29.95 -35.66
N ASP A 716 -29.90 -29.77 -36.08
CA ASP A 716 -28.76 -29.80 -35.16
C ASP A 716 -28.79 -28.60 -34.20
N ALA A 717 -29.13 -27.41 -34.72
CA ALA A 717 -29.31 -26.22 -33.89
C ALA A 717 -30.44 -26.38 -32.86
N GLU A 718 -31.54 -27.08 -33.21
CA GLU A 718 -32.63 -27.38 -32.27
C GLU A 718 -32.20 -28.34 -31.15
N VAL A 719 -31.31 -29.31 -31.44
CA VAL A 719 -30.73 -30.18 -30.40
C VAL A 719 -29.88 -29.37 -29.41
N LEU A 720 -29.02 -28.47 -29.92
CA LEU A 720 -28.24 -27.57 -29.08
C LEU A 720 -29.13 -26.65 -28.23
N GLN A 721 -30.20 -26.13 -28.85
CA GLN A 721 -31.19 -25.31 -28.15
C GLN A 721 -31.82 -26.07 -26.99
N ARG A 722 -32.26 -27.32 -27.23
CA ARG A 722 -32.89 -28.16 -26.21
C ARG A 722 -31.93 -28.49 -25.06
N TYR A 723 -30.65 -28.72 -25.35
CA TYR A 723 -29.62 -28.93 -24.33
C TYR A 723 -29.44 -27.68 -23.45
N LEU A 724 -29.32 -26.50 -24.06
CA LEU A 724 -29.19 -25.24 -23.32
C LEU A 724 -30.46 -24.90 -22.53
N ASP A 725 -31.65 -25.04 -23.13
CA ASP A 725 -32.91 -24.81 -22.44
C ASP A 725 -33.10 -25.76 -21.23
N GLY A 726 -32.42 -26.91 -21.21
CA GLY A 726 -32.37 -27.84 -20.08
C GLY A 726 -31.36 -27.49 -18.97
N GLY A 727 -30.68 -26.34 -19.03
CA GLY A 727 -29.63 -25.98 -18.07
C GLY A 727 -28.21 -26.35 -18.51
N GLY A 728 -28.03 -26.67 -19.80
CA GLY A 728 -26.74 -27.06 -20.35
C GLY A 728 -25.67 -25.96 -20.29
N ARG A 729 -24.41 -26.39 -20.27
CA ARG A 729 -23.22 -25.52 -20.27
C ARG A 729 -22.48 -25.68 -21.60
N ALA A 730 -22.19 -24.59 -22.30
CA ALA A 730 -21.56 -24.66 -23.62
C ALA A 730 -20.47 -23.60 -23.86
N LEU A 731 -19.40 -24.03 -24.55
CA LEU A 731 -18.32 -23.19 -25.05
C LEU A 731 -18.35 -23.20 -26.59
N PHE A 732 -18.48 -22.02 -27.21
CA PHE A 732 -18.44 -21.85 -28.65
C PHE A 732 -17.17 -21.09 -29.05
N LEU A 733 -16.38 -21.69 -29.93
CA LEU A 733 -15.15 -21.13 -30.50
C LEU A 733 -15.38 -21.01 -32.01
N LEU A 734 -15.71 -19.81 -32.49
CA LEU A 734 -16.31 -19.60 -33.81
C LEU A 734 -15.50 -18.60 -34.65
N ASP A 735 -14.83 -19.10 -35.69
CA ASP A 735 -14.07 -18.28 -36.64
C ASP A 735 -14.97 -17.39 -37.52
N PRO A 736 -14.46 -16.28 -38.08
CA PRO A 736 -15.14 -15.49 -39.11
C PRO A 736 -15.36 -16.30 -40.38
N GLY A 737 -16.31 -15.85 -41.20
CA GLY A 737 -16.61 -16.47 -42.49
C GLY A 737 -18.10 -16.65 -42.71
N ALA A 738 -18.48 -17.72 -43.40
CA ALA A 738 -19.87 -18.01 -43.71
C ALA A 738 -20.73 -18.17 -42.44
N PRO A 739 -22.06 -17.94 -42.52
CA PRO A 739 -22.97 -18.16 -41.41
C PRO A 739 -22.89 -19.59 -40.88
N THR A 740 -22.68 -19.71 -39.58
CA THR A 740 -22.52 -20.96 -38.84
C THR A 740 -23.84 -21.73 -38.74
N GLY A 741 -24.99 -21.05 -38.85
CA GLY A 741 -26.31 -21.63 -38.57
C GLY A 741 -26.69 -21.58 -37.09
N LEU A 742 -25.79 -21.11 -36.22
CA LEU A 742 -26.01 -20.94 -34.79
C LEU A 742 -26.49 -19.52 -34.42
N GLU A 743 -26.56 -18.61 -35.39
CA GLU A 743 -26.89 -17.20 -35.14
C GLU A 743 -28.24 -17.05 -34.44
N ALA A 744 -29.27 -17.77 -34.88
CA ALA A 744 -30.59 -17.72 -34.26
C ALA A 744 -30.63 -18.32 -32.84
N LEU A 745 -29.81 -19.35 -32.59
CA LEU A 745 -29.68 -19.96 -31.27
C LEU A 745 -29.03 -18.98 -30.29
N LEU A 746 -27.90 -18.38 -30.68
CA LEU A 746 -27.15 -17.46 -29.84
C LEU A 746 -27.92 -16.14 -29.62
N ASP A 747 -28.65 -15.67 -30.63
CA ASP A 747 -29.53 -14.50 -30.52
C ASP A 747 -30.63 -14.70 -29.45
N ALA A 748 -31.16 -15.93 -29.31
CA ALA A 748 -32.13 -16.26 -28.26
C ALA A 748 -31.56 -16.13 -26.83
N TYR A 749 -30.23 -16.18 -26.69
CA TYR A 749 -29.48 -15.92 -25.45
C TYR A 749 -28.90 -14.50 -25.39
N SER A 750 -29.40 -13.59 -26.24
CA SER A 750 -28.93 -12.20 -26.38
C SER A 750 -27.47 -12.07 -26.85
N ILE A 751 -26.96 -13.01 -27.63
CA ILE A 751 -25.61 -12.95 -28.21
C ILE A 751 -25.73 -12.73 -29.72
N GLU A 752 -25.17 -11.64 -30.23
CA GLU A 752 -25.12 -11.33 -31.65
C GLU A 752 -23.74 -11.69 -32.23
N LEU A 753 -23.73 -12.57 -33.23
CA LEU A 753 -22.53 -12.91 -34.00
C LEU A 753 -22.38 -11.98 -35.21
N GLY A 754 -21.25 -11.29 -35.28
CA GLY A 754 -20.88 -10.46 -36.43
C GLY A 754 -20.54 -11.27 -37.66
N GLN A 755 -20.98 -10.81 -38.83
CA GLN A 755 -20.50 -11.30 -40.13
C GLN A 755 -19.39 -10.37 -40.63
N ASP A 756 -18.34 -10.28 -39.81
CA ASP A 756 -17.18 -9.41 -39.99
C ASP A 756 -15.90 -10.15 -39.54
N PHE A 757 -14.75 -9.57 -39.86
CA PHE A 757 -13.51 -9.86 -39.16
C PHE A 757 -12.95 -8.56 -38.57
N VAL A 758 -12.25 -8.64 -37.45
CA VAL A 758 -11.83 -7.46 -36.70
C VAL A 758 -10.43 -7.05 -37.12
N VAL A 759 -10.29 -5.79 -37.50
CA VAL A 759 -9.03 -5.14 -37.86
C VAL A 759 -8.63 -4.21 -36.72
N ASP A 760 -7.37 -4.30 -36.30
CA ASP A 760 -6.82 -3.50 -35.21
C ASP A 760 -5.65 -2.62 -35.68
N LEU A 761 -5.89 -1.30 -35.69
CA LEU A 761 -4.89 -0.27 -35.99
C LEU A 761 -4.33 0.43 -34.74
N SER A 762 -4.53 -0.12 -33.54
CA SER A 762 -3.98 0.46 -32.31
C SER A 762 -2.46 0.55 -32.27
N GLY A 763 -1.77 -0.15 -33.19
CA GLY A 763 -0.31 -0.24 -33.22
C GLY A 763 0.26 -1.22 -32.19
N LEU A 764 -0.54 -1.67 -31.20
CA LEU A 764 -0.12 -2.64 -30.19
C LEU A 764 0.31 -3.96 -30.83
N GLY A 765 -0.47 -4.50 -31.77
CA GLY A 765 -0.09 -5.70 -32.52
C GLY A 765 1.22 -5.53 -33.31
N GLN A 766 1.40 -4.38 -33.96
CA GLN A 766 2.59 -4.08 -34.78
C GLN A 766 3.87 -4.00 -33.92
N LEU A 767 3.78 -3.51 -32.67
CA LEU A 767 4.91 -3.51 -31.73
C LEU A 767 5.43 -4.93 -31.43
N PHE A 768 4.56 -5.94 -31.51
CA PHE A 768 4.91 -7.34 -31.31
C PHE A 768 5.08 -8.12 -32.62
N GLY A 769 5.10 -7.43 -33.77
CA GLY A 769 5.25 -8.04 -35.09
C GLY A 769 3.99 -8.81 -35.56
N ALA A 770 2.85 -8.59 -34.92
CA ALA A 770 1.57 -9.13 -35.35
C ALA A 770 0.95 -8.25 -36.45
N ASP A 771 0.22 -8.89 -37.36
CA ASP A 771 -0.51 -8.21 -38.42
C ASP A 771 -1.75 -7.48 -37.86
N VAL A 772 -2.29 -6.50 -38.60
CA VAL A 772 -3.51 -5.76 -38.23
C VAL A 772 -4.74 -6.67 -38.09
N SER A 773 -4.68 -7.87 -38.67
CA SER A 773 -5.69 -8.93 -38.52
C SER A 773 -5.60 -9.71 -37.21
N VAL A 774 -4.66 -9.37 -36.31
CA VAL A 774 -4.51 -10.00 -34.99
C VAL A 774 -4.74 -8.96 -33.89
N PRO A 775 -6.01 -8.64 -33.56
CA PRO A 775 -6.33 -7.82 -32.39
C PRO A 775 -5.60 -8.25 -31.12
N VAL A 776 -5.03 -7.28 -30.42
CA VAL A 776 -4.39 -7.47 -29.11
C VAL A 776 -5.27 -6.87 -28.03
N VAL A 777 -5.79 -7.71 -27.15
CA VAL A 777 -6.70 -7.30 -26.08
C VAL A 777 -5.94 -7.14 -24.77
N ILE A 778 -6.03 -5.93 -24.22
CA ILE A 778 -5.63 -5.59 -22.84
C ILE A 778 -6.82 -5.12 -22.00
N ASN A 779 -7.94 -4.81 -22.65
CA ASN A 779 -9.18 -4.35 -22.03
C ASN A 779 -10.13 -5.53 -21.89
N TYR A 780 -10.22 -6.07 -20.67
CA TYR A 780 -11.19 -7.11 -20.34
C TYR A 780 -12.40 -6.50 -19.66
N GLY A 781 -13.60 -7.01 -19.96
CA GLY A 781 -14.81 -6.58 -19.27
C GLY A 781 -14.85 -7.09 -17.82
N ASP A 782 -15.70 -6.48 -17.00
CA ASP A 782 -15.91 -6.89 -15.61
C ASP A 782 -16.67 -8.22 -15.53
N HIS A 783 -15.97 -9.31 -15.23
CA HIS A 783 -16.52 -10.66 -15.12
C HIS A 783 -15.57 -11.59 -14.33
N PRO A 784 -16.06 -12.60 -13.59
CA PRO A 784 -15.20 -13.55 -12.86
C PRO A 784 -14.16 -14.29 -13.73
N ILE A 785 -14.44 -14.43 -15.04
CA ILE A 785 -13.52 -15.04 -16.01
C ILE A 785 -12.26 -14.18 -16.21
N SER A 786 -12.43 -12.85 -16.24
CA SER A 786 -11.39 -11.86 -16.51
C SER A 786 -10.75 -11.29 -15.24
N GLU A 787 -11.44 -11.30 -14.09
CA GLU A 787 -10.94 -10.78 -12.80
C GLU A 787 -9.62 -11.45 -12.36
N ARG A 788 -9.44 -12.73 -12.69
CA ARG A 788 -8.23 -13.51 -12.35
C ARG A 788 -7.04 -13.24 -13.26
N LEU A 789 -7.19 -12.43 -14.30
CA LEU A 789 -6.09 -12.05 -15.17
C LEU A 789 -5.29 -10.93 -14.51
N SER A 790 -3.96 -11.05 -14.47
CA SER A 790 -3.10 -9.99 -13.95
C SER A 790 -3.27 -8.70 -14.74
N SER A 791 -3.29 -7.55 -14.04
CA SER A 791 -3.29 -6.24 -14.68
C SER A 791 -2.12 -6.14 -15.68
N GLY A 792 -2.41 -5.76 -16.92
CA GLY A 792 -1.43 -5.66 -18.01
C GLY A 792 -1.18 -6.93 -18.82
N THR A 793 -1.96 -8.01 -18.63
CA THR A 793 -1.81 -9.23 -19.44
C THR A 793 -2.52 -9.11 -20.79
N MET A 794 -1.86 -9.52 -21.87
CA MET A 794 -2.38 -9.43 -23.24
C MET A 794 -3.03 -10.75 -23.70
N SER A 795 -4.03 -10.67 -24.57
CA SER A 795 -4.56 -11.81 -25.34
C SER A 795 -4.52 -11.49 -26.82
N PHE A 796 -4.21 -12.49 -27.65
CA PHE A 796 -4.07 -12.34 -29.11
C PHE A 796 -5.17 -13.11 -29.82
N PHE A 797 -5.89 -12.44 -30.69
CA PHE A 797 -7.06 -13.01 -31.37
C PHE A 797 -6.90 -12.97 -32.90
N PRO A 798 -6.18 -13.92 -33.50
CA PRO A 798 -5.95 -13.93 -34.95
C PRO A 798 -7.25 -14.10 -35.74
N LEU A 799 -7.53 -13.19 -36.67
CA LEU A 799 -8.69 -13.21 -37.55
C LEU A 799 -10.00 -13.36 -36.77
N ALA A 800 -10.19 -12.67 -35.65
CA ALA A 800 -11.44 -12.78 -34.89
C ALA A 800 -12.63 -12.09 -35.58
N ARG A 801 -13.84 -12.59 -35.35
CA ARG A 801 -15.12 -11.91 -35.64
C ARG A 801 -15.65 -11.20 -34.41
N SER A 802 -16.54 -10.23 -34.62
CA SER A 802 -17.23 -9.60 -33.50
C SER A 802 -18.25 -10.55 -32.86
N VAL A 803 -18.29 -10.56 -31.53
CA VAL A 803 -19.30 -11.25 -30.72
C VAL A 803 -19.74 -10.25 -29.67
N ARG A 804 -21.00 -9.83 -29.71
CA ARG A 804 -21.48 -8.73 -28.87
C ARG A 804 -22.81 -9.06 -28.18
N PRO A 805 -23.09 -8.43 -27.03
CA PRO A 805 -24.43 -8.45 -26.47
C PRO A 805 -25.44 -7.88 -27.46
N ALA A 806 -26.51 -8.61 -27.75
CA ALA A 806 -27.58 -8.17 -28.62
C ALA A 806 -28.33 -6.97 -28.02
N GLY A 807 -28.75 -6.03 -28.87
CA GLY A 807 -29.52 -4.86 -28.44
C GLY A 807 -30.91 -5.22 -27.90
N HIS A 808 -31.48 -6.33 -28.36
CA HIS A 808 -32.72 -6.90 -27.85
C HIS A 808 -32.41 -7.99 -26.80
N ARG A 809 -32.82 -7.74 -25.55
CA ARG A 809 -32.63 -8.69 -24.44
C ARG A 809 -33.76 -9.72 -24.43
N LEU A 810 -33.56 -10.85 -25.10
CA LEU A 810 -34.45 -12.01 -25.01
C LEU A 810 -34.11 -12.81 -23.74
N LYS A 811 -35.12 -13.22 -22.97
CA LYS A 811 -34.99 -13.96 -21.68
C LYS A 811 -34.27 -13.23 -20.52
N SER A 812 -33.96 -11.93 -20.66
CA SER A 812 -33.28 -11.10 -19.63
C SER A 812 -32.03 -11.73 -18.96
N PRO A 813 -31.09 -12.33 -19.72
CA PRO A 813 -29.92 -12.96 -19.14
C PRO A 813 -28.93 -11.95 -18.56
N GLN A 814 -28.10 -12.43 -17.63
CA GLN A 814 -26.86 -11.76 -17.26
C GLN A 814 -25.86 -12.00 -18.40
N ILE A 815 -25.36 -10.93 -19.00
CA ILE A 815 -24.49 -11.00 -20.18
C ILE A 815 -23.38 -9.96 -20.05
N ALA A 816 -22.15 -10.38 -20.29
CA ALA A 816 -20.96 -9.55 -20.19
C ALA A 816 -20.04 -9.79 -21.40
N ALA A 817 -19.55 -8.69 -21.99
CA ALA A 817 -18.44 -8.75 -22.93
C ALA A 817 -17.15 -9.05 -22.15
N LEU A 818 -16.35 -10.02 -22.60
CA LEU A 818 -15.15 -10.47 -21.90
C LEU A 818 -13.87 -9.81 -22.45
N ALA A 819 -13.78 -9.65 -23.76
CA ALA A 819 -12.60 -9.14 -24.46
C ALA A 819 -13.02 -8.00 -25.38
N LEU A 820 -12.46 -6.80 -25.16
CA LEU A 820 -12.77 -5.59 -25.91
C LEU A 820 -11.52 -5.10 -26.64
N THR A 821 -11.65 -4.85 -27.95
CA THR A 821 -10.57 -4.28 -28.75
C THR A 821 -10.38 -2.78 -28.45
N HIS A 822 -9.34 -2.19 -29.04
CA HIS A 822 -9.08 -0.76 -28.93
C HIS A 822 -10.15 0.08 -29.67
N GLN A 823 -10.29 1.36 -29.32
CA GLN A 823 -11.26 2.24 -29.98
C GLN A 823 -10.97 2.48 -31.47
N SER A 824 -9.71 2.30 -31.89
CA SER A 824 -9.28 2.41 -33.29
C SER A 824 -9.46 1.12 -34.10
N SER A 825 -9.96 0.04 -33.49
CA SER A 825 -10.29 -1.19 -34.19
C SER A 825 -11.68 -1.09 -34.83
N TRP A 826 -11.98 -1.92 -35.81
CA TRP A 826 -13.32 -2.07 -36.38
C TRP A 826 -13.59 -3.50 -36.85
N GLY A 827 -14.86 -3.87 -36.96
CA GLY A 827 -15.29 -5.06 -37.66
C GLY A 827 -15.49 -4.74 -39.14
N GLU A 828 -14.57 -5.25 -39.98
CA GLU A 828 -14.60 -5.19 -41.44
C GLU A 828 -15.61 -6.20 -41.98
N ARG A 829 -16.64 -5.70 -42.67
CA ARG A 829 -17.69 -6.55 -43.24
C ARG A 829 -17.33 -7.09 -44.62
N ASP A 830 -16.39 -6.48 -45.35
CA ASP A 830 -15.86 -7.08 -46.57
C ASP A 830 -14.92 -8.24 -46.22
N LEU A 831 -15.44 -9.47 -46.29
CA LEU A 831 -14.67 -10.69 -46.02
C LEU A 831 -13.73 -11.09 -47.17
N SER A 832 -13.74 -10.39 -48.32
CA SER A 832 -12.91 -10.71 -49.50
C SER A 832 -11.39 -10.86 -49.21
N PRO A 833 -10.79 -10.08 -48.29
CA PRO A 833 -9.39 -10.25 -47.86
C PRO A 833 -9.13 -11.59 -47.15
N VAL A 834 -10.11 -12.10 -46.41
CA VAL A 834 -9.97 -13.34 -45.61
C VAL A 834 -10.40 -14.59 -46.40
N THR A 835 -11.32 -14.44 -47.37
CA THR A 835 -11.75 -15.54 -48.26
C THR A 835 -10.79 -15.78 -49.43
N GLY A 836 -9.78 -14.93 -49.62
CA GLY A 836 -8.76 -15.05 -50.67
C GLY A 836 -9.18 -14.52 -52.05
N GLU A 837 -10.28 -13.76 -52.12
CA GLU A 837 -10.75 -13.12 -53.36
C GLU A 837 -10.06 -11.77 -53.65
N GLY A 838 -9.23 -11.29 -52.71
CA GLY A 838 -8.52 -10.00 -52.77
C GLY A 838 -9.38 -8.84 -52.26
N GLY A 839 -8.76 -7.72 -51.89
CA GLY A 839 -9.47 -6.55 -51.35
C GLY A 839 -8.51 -5.57 -50.68
N GLN A 840 -8.91 -4.31 -50.52
CA GLN A 840 -8.22 -3.34 -49.67
C GLN A 840 -8.97 -3.26 -48.35
N VAL A 841 -8.24 -3.34 -47.24
CA VAL A 841 -8.80 -3.19 -45.89
C VAL A 841 -8.79 -1.70 -45.56
N GLU A 842 -9.93 -1.04 -45.70
CA GLU A 842 -10.12 0.38 -45.42
C GLU A 842 -11.49 0.58 -44.77
N PHE A 843 -11.52 1.29 -43.63
CA PHE A 843 -12.75 1.47 -42.86
C PHE A 843 -13.82 2.24 -43.65
N ASP A 844 -14.97 1.59 -43.87
CA ASP A 844 -16.17 2.19 -44.45
C ASP A 844 -17.18 2.57 -43.35
N PRO A 845 -17.42 3.86 -43.08
CA PRO A 845 -18.30 4.29 -41.99
C PRO A 845 -19.78 3.92 -42.19
N ASP A 846 -20.23 3.62 -43.42
CA ASP A 846 -21.61 3.25 -43.71
C ASP A 846 -21.88 1.75 -43.50
N VAL A 847 -20.82 0.94 -43.56
CA VAL A 847 -20.93 -0.53 -43.58
C VAL A 847 -20.26 -1.17 -42.37
N ASP A 848 -19.11 -0.69 -41.93
CA ASP A 848 -18.29 -1.33 -40.91
C ASP A 848 -18.72 -1.02 -39.48
N LEU A 849 -18.35 -1.93 -38.57
CA LEU A 849 -18.62 -1.77 -37.15
C LEU A 849 -17.45 -1.06 -36.48
N ARG A 850 -17.61 0.23 -36.15
CA ARG A 850 -16.59 0.97 -35.40
C ARG A 850 -16.38 0.40 -33.99
N GLY A 851 -15.12 0.32 -33.55
CA GLY A 851 -14.74 -0.15 -32.23
C GLY A 851 -15.05 0.83 -31.08
N PRO A 852 -14.84 0.40 -29.83
CA PRO A 852 -14.27 -0.89 -29.43
C PRO A 852 -15.21 -2.06 -29.73
N VAL A 853 -14.67 -3.12 -30.33
CA VAL A 853 -15.43 -4.31 -30.75
C VAL A 853 -15.23 -5.41 -29.72
N SER A 854 -16.30 -6.09 -29.31
CA SER A 854 -16.19 -7.25 -28.44
C SER A 854 -15.87 -8.51 -29.24
N LEU A 855 -14.91 -9.29 -28.75
CA LEU A 855 -14.48 -10.56 -29.38
C LEU A 855 -15.00 -11.80 -28.63
N ALA A 856 -15.54 -11.61 -27.42
CA ALA A 856 -16.01 -12.70 -26.58
C ALA A 856 -17.09 -12.24 -25.61
N VAL A 857 -18.06 -13.11 -25.33
CA VAL A 857 -19.21 -12.84 -24.46
C VAL A 857 -19.48 -14.03 -23.56
N ALA A 858 -19.78 -13.77 -22.29
CA ALA A 858 -20.34 -14.74 -21.35
C ALA A 858 -21.81 -14.43 -21.05
N VAL A 859 -22.63 -15.48 -20.98
CA VAL A 859 -24.06 -15.40 -20.67
C VAL A 859 -24.44 -16.39 -19.60
N GLN A 860 -25.23 -15.93 -18.63
CA GLN A 860 -25.94 -16.74 -17.65
C GLN A 860 -27.44 -16.48 -17.75
N ALA A 861 -28.23 -17.53 -17.91
CA ALA A 861 -29.67 -17.47 -18.09
C ALA A 861 -30.40 -18.56 -17.30
N ASP A 862 -31.67 -18.34 -16.99
CA ASP A 862 -32.52 -19.36 -16.36
C ASP A 862 -32.90 -20.44 -17.41
N PRO A 863 -32.94 -21.73 -17.02
CA PRO A 863 -33.40 -22.79 -17.89
C PRO A 863 -34.91 -22.65 -18.19
N ASP A 864 -35.36 -23.30 -19.26
CA ASP A 864 -36.79 -23.43 -19.50
C ASP A 864 -37.40 -24.33 -18.42
N THR A 865 -38.28 -23.75 -17.61
CA THR A 865 -38.99 -24.43 -16.50
C THR A 865 -39.77 -25.69 -16.92
N SER A 866 -40.03 -25.88 -18.22
CA SER A 866 -40.65 -27.11 -18.75
C SER A 866 -39.66 -28.27 -18.92
N LEU A 867 -38.35 -27.99 -18.94
CA LEU A 867 -37.27 -28.95 -19.12
C LEU A 867 -36.44 -29.16 -17.85
N SER A 868 -36.15 -28.09 -17.09
CA SER A 868 -35.51 -28.17 -15.78
C SER A 868 -36.00 -27.07 -14.83
N THR A 869 -36.16 -27.40 -13.55
CA THR A 869 -36.45 -26.43 -12.48
C THR A 869 -35.25 -26.10 -11.61
N GLU A 870 -34.10 -26.74 -11.85
CA GLU A 870 -32.86 -26.57 -11.10
C GLU A 870 -31.67 -26.35 -12.05
N GLY A 871 -30.72 -25.49 -11.65
CA GLY A 871 -29.55 -25.13 -12.44
C GLY A 871 -29.68 -23.82 -13.23
N GLN A 872 -28.59 -23.43 -13.89
CA GLN A 872 -28.49 -22.24 -14.74
C GLN A 872 -27.84 -22.61 -16.07
N VAL A 873 -28.31 -21.99 -17.15
CA VAL A 873 -27.67 -22.05 -18.47
C VAL A 873 -26.46 -21.14 -18.44
N ARG A 874 -25.27 -21.65 -18.77
CA ARG A 874 -24.06 -20.85 -18.95
C ARG A 874 -23.47 -21.07 -20.34
N VAL A 875 -23.22 -19.97 -21.04
CA VAL A 875 -22.67 -19.99 -22.40
C VAL A 875 -21.53 -19.01 -22.48
N VAL A 876 -20.39 -19.45 -23.03
CA VAL A 876 -19.29 -18.56 -23.41
C VAL A 876 -19.06 -18.70 -24.91
N VAL A 877 -18.95 -17.57 -25.60
CA VAL A 877 -18.72 -17.51 -27.05
C VAL A 877 -17.49 -16.66 -27.31
N PHE A 878 -16.52 -17.20 -28.03
CA PHE A 878 -15.40 -16.47 -28.61
C PHE A 878 -15.55 -16.41 -30.12
N GLY A 879 -15.27 -15.23 -30.69
CA GLY A 879 -15.30 -14.98 -32.13
C GLY A 879 -14.06 -15.46 -32.88
N ASP A 880 -13.28 -16.34 -32.27
CA ASP A 880 -12.02 -16.84 -32.78
C ASP A 880 -11.80 -18.21 -32.12
N ALA A 881 -11.51 -19.24 -32.90
CA ALA A 881 -11.06 -20.52 -32.37
C ALA A 881 -9.53 -20.62 -32.34
N ASP A 882 -8.87 -20.00 -33.30
CA ASP A 882 -7.41 -20.04 -33.49
C ASP A 882 -6.64 -19.43 -32.30
N PHE A 883 -7.22 -18.51 -31.52
CA PHE A 883 -6.60 -18.07 -30.25
C PHE A 883 -6.35 -19.22 -29.25
N ALA A 884 -7.13 -20.30 -29.34
CA ALA A 884 -7.02 -21.51 -28.54
C ALA A 884 -6.26 -22.65 -29.24
N SER A 885 -5.78 -22.43 -30.47
CA SER A 885 -4.91 -23.37 -31.19
C SER A 885 -3.54 -23.51 -30.52
N ASN A 886 -2.79 -24.56 -30.81
CA ASN A 886 -1.48 -24.82 -30.20
C ASN A 886 -0.48 -23.65 -30.41
N GLU A 887 -0.60 -22.89 -31.50
CA GLU A 887 0.23 -21.72 -31.81
C GLU A 887 0.00 -20.54 -30.84
N TYR A 888 -1.25 -20.27 -30.48
CA TYR A 888 -1.64 -19.12 -29.67
C TYR A 888 -1.98 -19.46 -28.21
N PHE A 889 -2.27 -20.72 -27.90
CA PHE A 889 -2.71 -21.15 -26.57
C PHE A 889 -1.70 -20.83 -25.46
N SER A 890 -0.41 -20.86 -25.77
CA SER A 890 0.67 -20.54 -24.82
C SER A 890 1.11 -19.06 -24.86
N GLN A 891 0.47 -18.22 -25.66
CA GLN A 891 0.77 -16.79 -25.75
C GLN A 891 0.02 -16.03 -24.64
N GLN A 892 0.78 -15.41 -23.75
CA GLN A 892 0.27 -14.52 -22.70
C GLN A 892 -0.95 -15.10 -21.97
N ALA A 893 -2.13 -14.45 -22.03
CA ALA A 893 -3.34 -14.86 -21.31
C ALA A 893 -4.25 -15.86 -22.06
N ASN A 894 -4.02 -16.19 -23.33
CA ASN A 894 -5.00 -16.96 -24.13
C ASN A 894 -5.42 -18.30 -23.46
N GLY A 895 -4.46 -19.13 -23.06
CA GLY A 895 -4.75 -20.40 -22.37
C GLY A 895 -5.39 -20.23 -20.99
N ALA A 896 -5.08 -19.13 -20.29
CA ALA A 896 -5.70 -18.80 -19.01
C ALA A 896 -7.15 -18.34 -19.19
N LEU A 897 -7.43 -17.53 -20.22
CA LEU A 897 -8.77 -17.06 -20.55
C LEU A 897 -9.71 -18.22 -20.90
N VAL A 898 -9.23 -19.21 -21.67
CA VAL A 898 -9.98 -20.45 -21.96
C VAL A 898 -10.20 -21.28 -20.71
N ALA A 899 -9.17 -21.46 -19.88
CA ALA A 899 -9.28 -22.21 -18.62
C ALA A 899 -10.28 -21.57 -17.65
N ASN A 900 -10.20 -20.26 -17.43
CA ASN A 900 -11.12 -19.51 -16.59
C ASN A 900 -12.57 -19.60 -17.11
N SER A 901 -12.75 -19.59 -18.43
CA SER A 901 -14.07 -19.77 -19.07
C SER A 901 -14.65 -21.15 -18.79
N ILE A 902 -13.83 -22.22 -18.92
CA ILE A 902 -14.25 -23.60 -18.62
C ILE A 902 -14.58 -23.77 -17.14
N GLU A 903 -13.75 -23.21 -16.25
CA GLU A 903 -14.01 -23.22 -14.80
C GLU A 903 -15.33 -22.52 -14.48
N TRP A 904 -15.55 -21.31 -14.97
CA TRP A 904 -16.80 -20.57 -14.74
C TRP A 904 -18.02 -21.28 -15.32
N LEU A 905 -17.89 -21.89 -16.51
CA LEU A 905 -18.96 -22.69 -17.10
C LEU A 905 -19.35 -23.87 -16.21
N THR A 906 -18.40 -24.45 -15.46
CA THR A 906 -18.59 -25.71 -14.74
C THR A 906 -18.61 -25.61 -13.21
N GLU A 907 -18.37 -24.43 -12.64
CA GLU A 907 -18.39 -24.19 -11.20
C GLU A 907 -19.83 -24.32 -10.63
N ASP A 908 -20.02 -25.24 -9.68
CA ASP A 908 -21.25 -25.36 -8.89
C ASP A 908 -21.29 -24.27 -7.80
N GLU A 909 -22.46 -23.65 -7.59
CA GLU A 909 -22.65 -22.48 -6.71
C GLU A 909 -22.40 -22.75 -5.20
N ASP A 910 -22.16 -24.01 -4.80
CA ASP A 910 -21.90 -24.39 -3.40
C ASP A 910 -20.45 -24.16 -2.96
N ARG A 911 -20.06 -22.89 -2.89
CA ARG A 911 -18.78 -22.43 -2.32
C ARG A 911 -18.79 -22.53 -0.78
N LEU A 912 -18.40 -23.69 -0.25
CA LEU A 912 -17.73 -23.73 1.06
C LEU A 912 -16.26 -23.35 0.83
N GLN A 913 -15.96 -22.05 0.88
CA GLN A 913 -14.57 -21.57 0.87
C GLN A 913 -14.01 -21.70 2.28
N ILE A 914 -12.96 -22.50 2.46
CA ILE A 914 -12.15 -22.43 3.68
C ILE A 914 -11.44 -21.08 3.60
N ALA A 915 -11.90 -20.12 4.40
CA ALA A 915 -11.38 -18.76 4.39
C ALA A 915 -9.91 -18.78 4.86
N ASP A 916 -9.08 -17.99 4.18
CA ASP A 916 -7.69 -17.80 4.56
C ASP A 916 -7.60 -17.27 6.00
N ARG A 917 -6.79 -17.93 6.85
CA ARG A 917 -6.15 -17.22 7.94
C ARG A 917 -5.01 -16.44 7.31
N ARG A 918 -5.37 -15.34 6.65
CA ARG A 918 -4.39 -14.37 6.18
C ARG A 918 -3.52 -14.11 7.40
N PRO A 919 -2.18 -14.31 7.35
CA PRO A 919 -1.37 -13.50 8.21
C PRO A 919 -1.88 -12.11 7.93
N ALA A 920 -2.37 -11.39 8.94
CA ALA A 920 -2.47 -9.96 8.79
C ALA A 920 -1.13 -9.60 8.17
N HIS A 921 -1.15 -9.07 6.94
CA HIS A 921 0.00 -8.37 6.43
C HIS A 921 0.07 -7.12 7.30
N ASN A 922 0.42 -7.31 8.58
CA ASN A 922 1.58 -6.72 9.11
C ASN A 922 2.72 -7.36 8.32
N PRO A 923 3.25 -6.70 7.26
CA PRO A 923 4.70 -6.65 7.18
C PRO A 923 5.24 -6.41 8.60
N ILE A 924 6.54 -6.48 8.82
CA ILE A 924 7.04 -5.57 9.86
C ILE A 924 6.82 -4.17 9.26
N ASN A 925 5.57 -3.72 9.32
CA ASN A 925 5.09 -2.43 8.98
C ASN A 925 5.57 -1.69 10.20
N LEU A 926 6.80 -1.20 10.05
CA LEU A 926 7.46 -0.38 11.03
C LEU A 926 6.67 0.93 11.05
N ILE A 927 5.43 0.88 11.55
CA ILE A 927 4.51 1.99 11.56
C ILE A 927 5.04 2.96 12.60
N GLY A 928 5.31 4.18 12.14
CA GLY A 928 5.90 5.24 12.93
C GLY A 928 7.31 4.87 13.43
N ASN A 929 7.49 5.01 14.74
CA ASN A 929 8.81 4.94 15.35
C ASN A 929 9.38 3.52 15.45
N GLN A 930 8.71 2.45 14.99
CA GLN A 930 9.27 1.11 15.08
C GLN A 930 10.50 0.92 14.18
N GLY A 931 10.51 1.55 12.99
CA GLY A 931 11.64 1.47 12.06
C GLY A 931 12.79 2.33 12.50
N SER A 932 12.46 3.51 13.03
CA SER A 932 13.40 4.34 13.75
C SER A 932 13.86 3.67 15.04
N VAL A 933 13.07 2.88 15.76
CA VAL A 933 13.47 2.18 16.99
C VAL A 933 14.32 0.98 16.65
N VAL A 934 14.03 0.22 15.60
CA VAL A 934 14.92 -0.85 15.13
C VAL A 934 16.22 -0.25 14.60
N LEU A 935 16.17 0.87 13.87
CA LEU A 935 17.35 1.61 13.42
C LEU A 935 18.10 2.24 14.60
N TRP A 936 17.43 2.85 15.57
CA TRP A 936 18.01 3.43 16.78
C TRP A 936 18.59 2.33 17.64
N VAL A 937 17.92 1.20 17.80
CA VAL A 937 18.41 0.07 18.58
C VAL A 937 19.59 -0.59 17.89
N SER A 938 19.58 -0.75 16.57
CA SER A 938 20.62 -1.46 15.81
C SER A 938 21.84 -0.57 15.48
N VAL A 939 21.61 0.71 15.16
CA VAL A 939 22.64 1.68 14.79
C VAL A 939 23.17 2.43 16.01
N PHE A 940 22.32 2.73 17.00
CA PHE A 940 22.73 3.52 18.15
C PHE A 940 22.74 2.72 19.46
N VAL A 941 21.68 2.04 19.90
CA VAL A 941 21.63 1.41 21.24
C VAL A 941 22.54 0.20 21.36
N LEU A 942 22.57 -0.71 20.40
CA LEU A 942 23.45 -1.89 20.40
C LEU A 942 24.91 -1.44 20.26
N PRO A 943 25.29 -0.60 19.29
CA PRO A 943 26.65 -0.07 19.19
C PRO A 943 27.02 0.80 20.39
N PHE A 944 26.10 1.57 20.96
CA PHE A 944 26.31 2.33 22.18
C PHE A 944 26.40 1.42 23.40
N ALA A 945 25.68 0.31 23.49
CA ALA A 945 25.80 -0.68 24.56
C ALA A 945 27.11 -1.46 24.45
N VAL A 946 27.57 -1.75 23.23
CA VAL A 946 28.90 -2.33 22.94
C VAL A 946 30.00 -1.30 23.24
N ALA A 947 29.82 -0.04 22.86
CA ALA A 947 30.74 1.05 23.16
C ALA A 947 30.75 1.39 24.66
N LEU A 948 29.62 1.30 25.35
CA LEU A 948 29.45 1.52 26.78
C LEU A 948 29.99 0.34 27.57
N SER A 949 29.83 -0.90 27.11
CA SER A 949 30.49 -2.06 27.71
C SER A 949 31.99 -2.05 27.46
N GLY A 950 32.42 -1.58 26.28
CA GLY A 950 33.80 -1.23 25.96
C GLY A 950 34.35 -0.11 26.83
N LEU A 951 33.58 0.96 27.05
CA LEU A 951 33.91 2.12 27.89
C LEU A 951 33.92 1.72 29.36
N VAL A 952 32.99 0.90 29.82
CA VAL A 952 32.95 0.33 31.17
C VAL A 952 34.12 -0.65 31.34
N MET A 953 34.51 -1.42 30.31
CA MET A 953 35.74 -2.21 30.32
C MET A 953 36.99 -1.34 30.35
N VAL A 954 37.02 -0.22 29.62
CA VAL A 954 38.14 0.75 29.58
C VAL A 954 38.21 1.56 30.87
N LEU A 955 37.10 1.94 31.47
CA LEU A 955 36.99 2.58 32.79
C LEU A 955 37.35 1.57 33.87
N LYS A 956 36.92 0.30 33.76
CA LYS A 956 37.31 -0.79 34.65
C LYS A 956 38.81 -1.12 34.52
N ARG A 957 39.39 -1.12 33.30
CA ARG A 957 40.84 -1.31 33.06
C ARG A 957 41.66 -0.07 33.45
N GLY A 958 41.14 1.13 33.22
CA GLY A 958 41.73 2.41 33.60
C GLY A 958 41.67 2.65 35.12
N TYR A 959 40.68 2.08 35.80
CA TYR A 959 40.60 2.06 37.25
C TYR A 959 41.47 0.94 37.86
N GLN A 960 41.69 -0.16 37.14
CA GLN A 960 42.60 -1.23 37.52
C GLN A 960 44.08 -0.89 37.30
N ASN A 961 44.41 0.03 36.39
CA ASN A 961 45.76 0.55 36.17
C ASN A 961 45.89 2.00 36.65
N HIS A 962 46.43 2.18 37.86
CA HIS A 962 46.69 3.46 38.51
C HIS A 962 47.51 4.48 37.65
N GLU A 963 47.26 5.76 37.94
CA GLU A 963 47.94 7.00 37.51
C GLU A 963 47.83 7.45 36.04
N ASP A 964 47.90 6.55 35.05
CA ASP A 964 48.08 6.98 33.67
C ASP A 964 46.80 7.42 32.95
N GLY A 965 45.63 6.93 33.38
CA GLY A 965 44.33 7.29 32.77
C GLY A 965 43.87 8.72 33.07
N PHE A 966 44.10 9.19 34.30
CA PHE A 966 43.74 10.55 34.72
C PHE A 966 44.64 11.60 34.07
N ILE A 967 45.94 11.30 33.95
CA ILE A 967 46.91 12.18 33.30
C ILE A 967 46.61 12.30 31.79
N ALA A 968 46.28 11.20 31.12
CA ALA A 968 45.90 11.22 29.70
C ALA A 968 44.64 12.06 29.44
N TRP A 969 43.64 11.97 30.32
CA TRP A 969 42.40 12.76 30.22
C TRP A 969 42.63 14.26 30.46
N LEU A 970 43.48 14.64 31.43
CA LEU A 970 43.85 16.04 31.64
C LEU A 970 44.65 16.62 30.47
N ILE A 971 45.60 15.87 29.92
CA ILE A 971 46.39 16.29 28.74
C ILE A 971 45.48 16.59 27.56
N TYR A 972 44.52 15.70 27.28
CA TYR A 972 43.56 15.88 26.19
C TYR A 972 42.69 17.13 26.41
N SER A 973 42.15 17.31 27.61
CA SER A 973 41.28 18.43 27.96
C SER A 973 42.00 19.79 27.86
N PHE A 974 43.24 19.89 28.31
CA PHE A 974 44.01 21.13 28.21
C PHE A 974 44.48 21.43 26.78
N ALA A 975 44.80 20.41 25.98
CA ALA A 975 45.17 20.58 24.58
C ALA A 975 43.97 21.07 23.73
N ALA A 976 42.79 20.51 23.95
CA ALA A 976 41.57 20.95 23.27
C ALA A 976 41.21 22.41 23.61
N ASN A 977 41.28 22.79 24.90
CA ASN A 977 41.04 24.18 25.33
C ASN A 977 42.06 25.17 24.76
N ALA A 978 43.33 24.77 24.65
CA ALA A 978 44.37 25.60 24.05
C ALA A 978 44.06 25.96 22.59
N VAL A 979 43.65 24.97 21.80
CA VAL A 979 43.29 25.15 20.38
C VAL A 979 42.05 26.04 20.24
N PHE A 980 41.01 25.78 21.04
CA PHE A 980 39.78 26.58 21.01
C PHE A 980 40.02 28.05 21.35
N MET A 981 40.81 28.33 22.39
CA MET A 981 41.14 29.70 22.80
C MET A 981 42.04 30.42 21.80
N MET A 982 42.93 29.70 21.10
CA MET A 982 43.70 30.27 19.99
C MET A 982 42.82 30.65 18.79
N ILE A 983 41.85 29.81 18.42
CA ILE A 983 40.89 30.13 17.35
C ILE A 983 40.04 31.35 17.74
N SER A 984 39.52 31.35 18.97
CA SER A 984 38.72 32.46 19.51
C SER A 984 39.51 33.78 19.57
N ALA A 985 40.81 33.70 19.91
CA ALA A 985 41.70 34.85 19.89
C ALA A 985 41.91 35.42 18.49
N VAL A 986 42.11 34.56 17.49
CA VAL A 986 42.30 34.97 16.09
C VAL A 986 41.06 35.70 15.57
N VAL A 987 39.87 35.18 15.86
CA VAL A 987 38.60 35.81 15.50
C VAL A 987 38.45 37.17 16.21
N ALA A 988 38.62 37.23 17.52
CA ALA A 988 38.47 38.47 18.29
C ALA A 988 39.51 39.56 17.94
N LEU A 989 40.74 39.17 17.57
CA LEU A 989 41.77 40.09 17.07
C LEU A 989 41.45 40.63 15.66
N SER A 990 40.76 39.85 14.83
CA SER A 990 40.32 40.27 13.49
C SER A 990 39.14 41.25 13.51
N GLU A 991 38.27 41.17 14.52
CA GLU A 991 37.08 42.00 14.69
C GLU A 991 37.30 43.28 15.55
N ALA A 992 38.55 43.72 15.72
CA ALA A 992 38.95 44.92 16.46
C ALA A 992 38.64 44.95 17.98
N LYS A 993 38.27 43.81 18.60
CA LYS A 993 38.10 43.66 20.06
C LYS A 993 39.40 43.22 20.74
N GLY A 994 40.48 43.99 20.53
CA GLY A 994 41.86 43.57 20.76
C GLY A 994 42.21 43.07 22.17
N LEU A 995 41.58 43.59 23.22
CA LEU A 995 41.84 43.17 24.60
C LEU A 995 41.36 41.73 24.86
N GLU A 996 40.18 41.38 24.36
CA GLU A 996 39.56 40.06 24.54
C GLU A 996 40.33 38.98 23.76
N GLY A 997 40.73 39.31 22.52
CA GLY A 997 41.59 38.45 21.73
C GLY A 997 42.96 38.19 22.36
N GLN A 998 43.58 39.21 22.97
CA GLN A 998 44.85 39.04 23.71
C GLN A 998 44.70 38.16 24.94
N VAL A 999 43.60 38.30 25.69
CA VAL A 999 43.31 37.46 26.86
C VAL A 999 43.12 36.00 26.46
N ASN A 1000 42.33 35.75 25.42
CA ASN A 1000 42.10 34.39 24.91
C ASN A 1000 43.40 33.74 24.40
N LEU A 1001 44.27 34.51 23.73
CA LEU A 1001 45.55 34.00 23.26
C LEU A 1001 46.46 33.57 24.42
N VAL A 1002 46.53 34.38 25.48
CA VAL A 1002 47.34 34.08 26.68
C VAL A 1002 46.83 32.84 27.41
N VAL A 1003 45.51 32.74 27.59
CA VAL A 1003 44.86 31.57 28.21
C VAL A 1003 45.11 30.30 27.40
N GLY A 1004 45.00 30.39 26.07
CA GLY A 1004 45.26 29.26 25.17
C GLY A 1004 46.71 28.75 25.25
N LEU A 1005 47.69 29.67 25.25
CA LEU A 1005 49.10 29.30 25.38
C LEU A 1005 49.43 28.67 26.75
N LEU A 1006 48.82 29.15 27.83
CA LEU A 1006 48.99 28.59 29.17
C LEU A 1006 48.37 27.19 29.29
N SER A 1007 47.18 26.96 28.74
CA SER A 1007 46.56 25.63 28.67
C SER A 1007 47.41 24.65 27.85
N GLY A 1008 48.00 25.10 26.73
CA GLY A 1008 48.90 24.28 25.92
C GLY A 1008 50.19 23.91 26.66
N ALA A 1009 50.78 24.85 27.40
CA ALA A 1009 51.96 24.61 28.22
C ALA A 1009 51.68 23.63 29.37
N VAL A 1010 50.51 23.72 29.99
CA VAL A 1010 50.05 22.78 31.03
C VAL A 1010 49.84 21.38 30.45
N ALA A 1011 49.20 21.25 29.28
CA ALA A 1011 49.03 19.97 28.58
C ALA A 1011 50.39 19.30 28.27
N TYR A 1012 51.33 20.09 27.74
CA TYR A 1012 52.68 19.62 27.44
C TYR A 1012 53.47 19.22 28.70
N GLY A 1013 53.32 19.98 29.78
CA GLY A 1013 53.94 19.70 31.07
C GLY A 1013 53.41 18.44 31.75
N LEU A 1014 52.09 18.20 31.67
CA LEU A 1014 51.44 16.97 32.11
C LEU A 1014 51.86 15.77 31.24
N HIS A 1015 52.01 15.96 29.92
CA HIS A 1015 52.54 14.94 29.00
C HIS A 1015 53.96 14.52 29.36
N ARG A 1016 54.80 15.47 29.77
CA ARG A 1016 56.16 15.23 30.29
C ARG A 1016 56.20 14.79 31.76
N ARG A 1017 55.03 14.63 32.41
CA ARG A 1017 54.85 14.25 33.83
C ARG A 1017 55.63 15.11 34.82
N ALA A 1018 55.75 16.41 34.57
CA ALA A 1018 56.45 17.33 35.47
C ALA A 1018 55.57 17.73 36.67
N THR A 1019 56.03 17.44 37.89
CA THR A 1019 55.24 17.63 39.13
C THR A 1019 54.94 19.10 39.45
N TRP A 1020 55.82 20.04 39.05
CA TRP A 1020 55.61 21.47 39.27
C TRP A 1020 54.41 22.05 38.48
N VAL A 1021 53.92 21.31 37.48
CA VAL A 1021 52.81 21.74 36.60
C VAL A 1021 51.44 21.49 37.25
N TRP A 1022 51.36 20.68 38.31
CA TRP A 1022 50.09 20.27 38.92
C TRP A 1022 49.32 21.42 39.57
N LEU A 1023 50.01 22.32 40.28
CA LEU A 1023 49.42 23.52 40.89
C LEU A 1023 48.87 24.50 39.83
N PRO A 1024 49.64 24.87 38.78
CA PRO A 1024 49.13 25.62 37.64
C PRO A 1024 47.96 24.94 36.92
N SER A 1025 47.98 23.61 36.81
CA SER A 1025 46.92 22.83 36.15
C SER A 1025 45.58 22.97 36.87
N ILE A 1026 45.60 22.87 38.21
CA ILE A 1026 44.39 23.01 39.03
C ILE A 1026 43.84 24.44 38.96
N ALA A 1027 44.72 25.45 39.01
CA ALA A 1027 44.32 26.85 38.86
C ALA A 1027 43.73 27.15 37.47
N MET A 1028 44.33 26.62 36.40
CA MET A 1028 43.82 26.78 35.03
C MET A 1028 42.52 26.04 34.78
N ALA A 1029 42.35 24.83 35.34
CA ALA A 1029 41.07 24.11 35.27
C ALA A 1029 39.94 24.90 35.94
N LEU A 1030 40.21 25.52 37.10
CA LEU A 1030 39.26 26.38 37.79
C LEU A 1030 38.96 27.67 37.01
N LEU A 1031 39.97 28.30 36.39
CA LEU A 1031 39.80 29.49 35.53
C LEU A 1031 38.98 29.19 34.28
N SER A 1032 39.21 28.06 33.61
CA SER A 1032 38.42 27.62 32.46
C SER A 1032 36.97 27.27 32.84
N ALA A 1033 36.76 26.66 34.01
CA ALA A 1033 35.43 26.38 34.53
C ALA A 1033 34.65 27.64 34.94
N LEU A 1034 35.33 28.65 35.47
CA LEU A 1034 34.73 29.95 35.84
C LEU A 1034 34.48 30.85 34.62
N GLY A 1035 35.36 30.82 33.61
CA GLY A 1035 35.23 31.62 32.39
C GLY A 1035 34.15 31.15 31.43
N GLY A 1036 33.87 29.84 31.37
CA GLY A 1036 32.85 29.26 30.49
C GLY A 1036 31.40 29.64 30.84
N PHE A 1037 31.14 30.14 32.05
CA PHE A 1037 29.79 30.50 32.49
C PHE A 1037 29.42 31.98 32.31
N TRP A 1038 30.36 32.85 31.92
CA TRP A 1038 30.13 34.31 31.97
C TRP A 1038 30.31 35.11 30.67
N VAL A 1039 30.80 34.54 29.56
CA VAL A 1039 30.98 35.31 28.31
C VAL A 1039 30.79 34.45 27.06
N ILE A 1040 29.56 34.29 26.55
CA ILE A 1040 29.32 33.99 25.11
C ILE A 1040 27.95 34.55 24.69
N PRO A 1041 27.86 35.65 23.92
CA PRO A 1041 26.59 36.25 23.50
C PRO A 1041 26.04 35.69 22.17
N ASN A 1042 26.67 34.66 21.58
CA ASN A 1042 26.29 34.12 20.27
C ASN A 1042 25.92 32.64 20.36
N GLU A 1043 24.72 32.30 19.88
CA GLU A 1043 24.06 30.99 20.04
C GLU A 1043 24.83 29.85 19.37
N THR A 1044 25.49 30.11 18.24
CA THR A 1044 26.27 29.10 17.50
C THR A 1044 27.51 28.64 18.27
N ILE A 1045 28.14 29.54 19.05
CA ILE A 1045 29.35 29.21 19.84
C ILE A 1045 28.94 28.48 21.12
N GLN A 1046 27.78 28.79 21.69
CA GLN A 1046 27.20 28.04 22.82
C GLN A 1046 26.88 26.60 22.40
N LEU A 1047 26.37 26.38 21.18
CA LEU A 1047 26.10 25.04 20.65
C LEU A 1047 27.37 24.23 20.42
N LEU A 1048 28.44 24.85 19.90
CA LEU A 1048 29.73 24.19 19.72
C LEU A 1048 30.38 23.84 21.08
N TYR A 1049 30.25 24.74 22.06
CA TYR A 1049 30.75 24.55 23.43
C TYR A 1049 29.96 23.44 24.15
N ALA A 1050 28.63 23.43 24.00
CA ALA A 1050 27.76 22.37 24.52
C ALA A 1050 28.05 21.02 23.86
N ALA A 1051 28.27 20.96 22.55
CA ALA A 1051 28.62 19.73 21.83
C ALA A 1051 29.97 19.13 22.29
N ALA A 1052 30.97 19.98 22.53
CA ALA A 1052 32.27 19.58 23.07
C ALA A 1052 32.21 19.14 24.55
N PHE A 1053 31.24 19.66 25.32
CA PHE A 1053 31.03 19.30 26.72
C PHE A 1053 30.15 18.06 26.89
N ILE A 1054 29.14 17.86 26.04
CA ILE A 1054 28.29 16.65 25.99
C ILE A 1054 29.12 15.43 25.60
N THR A 1055 30.16 15.60 24.79
CA THR A 1055 31.12 14.53 24.52
C THR A 1055 32.01 14.18 25.73
N ASN A 1056 31.99 14.94 26.83
CA ASN A 1056 32.95 14.77 27.93
C ASN A 1056 32.44 14.85 29.40
N VAL A 1057 31.15 15.01 29.73
CA VAL A 1057 30.73 15.04 31.16
C VAL A 1057 29.66 14.02 31.55
N ALA A 1058 30.12 13.02 32.33
CA ALA A 1058 29.39 12.44 33.44
C ALA A 1058 29.27 13.48 34.57
N ILE A 1059 28.04 13.80 34.98
CA ILE A 1059 27.76 14.83 35.99
C ILE A 1059 28.28 14.42 37.37
N LEU A 1060 29.14 15.28 37.94
CA LEU A 1060 29.42 15.36 39.38
C LEU A 1060 28.26 16.13 40.04
N VAL A 1061 27.41 15.43 40.79
CA VAL A 1061 26.34 16.04 41.58
C VAL A 1061 26.93 16.65 42.86
N TRP A 1062 26.80 17.97 43.02
CA TRP A 1062 27.05 18.65 44.30
C TRP A 1062 25.71 19.00 44.95
N ILE A 1063 25.39 18.33 46.06
CA ILE A 1063 24.22 18.63 46.88
C ILE A 1063 24.53 19.86 47.73
N ARG A 1064 23.89 20.99 47.42
CA ARG A 1064 23.86 22.16 48.29
C ARG A 1064 22.63 22.06 49.20
N ARG A 1065 22.83 21.89 50.51
CA ARG A 1065 21.74 21.96 51.50
C ARG A 1065 21.66 23.37 52.10
N VAL A 1066 20.45 23.93 51.97
CA VAL A 1066 19.77 24.92 52.81
C VAL A 1066 20.19 26.40 52.69
N PHE A 1067 19.20 27.22 52.32
CA PHE A 1067 19.09 28.65 52.57
C PHE A 1067 18.66 28.90 54.03
N GLU A 1068 19.26 29.89 54.69
CA GLU A 1068 18.57 30.76 55.64
C GLU A 1068 18.90 32.23 55.34
N VAL A 1069 17.92 33.07 55.64
CA VAL A 1069 17.54 34.33 54.99
C VAL A 1069 18.33 35.55 55.47
N GLY A 1070 18.56 36.50 54.57
CA GLY A 1070 19.17 37.81 54.90
C GLY A 1070 18.74 38.95 53.98
N ARG A 1071 17.43 39.25 54.00
CA ARG A 1071 16.76 40.53 53.71
C ARG A 1071 16.99 41.25 52.36
N GLU A 1072 15.86 41.37 51.67
CA GLU A 1072 15.46 42.41 50.72
C GLU A 1072 15.81 43.84 51.17
N THR A 1073 16.12 44.69 50.19
CA THR A 1073 15.74 46.11 50.00
C THR A 1073 16.67 46.66 48.90
N ALA A 1074 16.26 47.34 47.84
CA ALA A 1074 14.99 47.91 47.40
C ALA A 1074 15.00 47.97 45.86
#